data_AF-A0A6S6QY42-F1
#
_entry.id   AF-A0A6S6QY42-F1
#
_cell.length_a   1.000
_cell.length_b   1.000
_cell.length_c   1.000
_cell.angle_alpha   90.00
_cell.angle_beta   90.00
_cell.angle_gamma   90.00
#
_symmetry.space_group_name_H-M   'P 1'
#
loop_
_entity.id
_entity.type
_entity.pdbx_description
1 polymer ?
#
loop_
_entity_poly.entity_id
_entity_poly.type
_entity_poly.pdbx_seq_one_letter_code
_entity_poly.pdbx_strand_id
1 'polypeptide(L)'
;MEQADYAFEIKNILQRVKDNKLTPLEAKRIIEEIKENQRLPAPQLSAAKKTKEVAVIGISGRFPGAGDMKEYWNNLKEGKSSIREVPKDRWNIDDYFDKDVDRLDKTNSRWGGFLENIDKFDPSFFGISGMEAEVMDPQQRLFLEECFKTLEDGGYAGDMSSGLSCGVYVGAAPRDYLNHISEQGAEITAQTFWGNTGSVLASRISYLLNLKGPAMAIDTACSSSLVALHLACQSIITGENDMAIAGGVWISTTPHYYIFTSNAGMLSPEGLCKTFDNDANGIVNGEGVGAVLLKNYDQALKDGDYIYGIIKSSGINQDGKTNGITAPSSLSQTALELEVYQKGNINPESITYIEAHGTGTKLGDPIEIEALKNAFKGYTDKKQFCALGSVKTNIGHSSLAAGIASFLKVILALNNKIIPPSLNLTKENELLELSDSPFYVNTKQRAWISQEGPIRAGVSSFGFGGTNAHLVVEEFTGTRRKGSALPYCLAAFSARTQEELLTRLKEFLVWSKNQPGTSNFSDICYSLGNRRKHYPKRAAFVASSQSELDKVLEEYILQQVKNGLDSKAFEKEKPKGKQINTVLYQELEDENLPKERWKEILLSLRTGYMNGEEIQWSRLYAEKEHNKIPLPLYPFTRNSYWVKEKEIRNTAKEKNKIHPLIDVNISTLKEQRFLTKLNTFDLFNKGCVEGEKRYFPSSNYLEMIRKTAELSVEKEVRYIDNFRCAGSEVFNGKEHLLTTCIYPHGEDCQVEIIACNDEEDFVCAQAQLVFEGMKKCMQPDRYMRYPAWKETGENISGDDFYRNLHREYKRSYGNSYQVIKALWVPAEVKEAFAELKVPDTIDILSNELGMNPFILEAAYQIGLYLVQEKRFDCCYLGGFERLEIINSLQKNCSVQMTLTACEVDQEEVSFKYTVIFINPDGKAAIHITNYNMIGY
;
A
#
# COMPACT_ATOMS: atom_id res chain seq x y z
N MET A 1 -0.38 1.77 39.68
CA MET A 1 -0.56 1.42 41.11
C MET A 1 -1.60 2.32 41.80
N GLU A 2 -1.83 3.56 41.33
CA GLU A 2 -2.65 4.57 42.04
C GLU A 2 -4.20 4.42 41.94
N GLN A 3 -4.76 3.79 40.90
CA GLN A 3 -6.23 3.64 40.81
C GLN A 3 -6.82 2.66 41.84
N ALA A 4 -6.03 1.69 42.30
CA ALA A 4 -6.46 0.73 43.33
C ALA A 4 -6.57 1.38 44.72
N ASP A 5 -5.69 2.34 45.03
CA ASP A 5 -5.70 3.09 46.29
C ASP A 5 -6.89 4.06 46.37
N TYR A 6 -7.25 4.74 45.27
CA TYR A 6 -8.40 5.64 45.24
C TYR A 6 -9.74 4.94 45.51
N ALA A 7 -9.93 3.78 44.88
CA ALA A 7 -11.13 2.98 45.10
C ALA A 7 -11.22 2.46 46.55
N PHE A 8 -10.08 2.15 47.17
CA PHE A 8 -10.00 1.72 48.56
C PHE A 8 -10.31 2.86 49.55
N GLU A 9 -9.77 4.07 49.30
CA GLU A 9 -10.03 5.25 50.14
C GLU A 9 -11.49 5.71 50.09
N ILE A 10 -12.11 5.76 48.91
CA ILE A 10 -13.54 6.11 48.79
C ILE A 10 -14.40 5.07 49.50
N LYS A 11 -14.06 3.78 49.41
CA LYS A 11 -14.80 2.71 50.08
C LYS A 11 -14.73 2.86 51.61
N ASN A 12 -13.57 3.24 52.17
CA ASN A 12 -13.42 3.54 53.59
C ASN A 12 -14.21 4.77 54.03
N ILE A 13 -14.26 5.83 53.21
CA ILE A 13 -15.04 7.05 53.51
C ILE A 13 -16.54 6.72 53.50
N LEU A 14 -17.02 5.99 52.50
CA LEU A 14 -18.43 5.58 52.42
C LEU A 14 -18.83 4.65 53.57
N GLN A 15 -17.92 3.79 54.04
CA GLN A 15 -18.15 2.97 55.23
C GLN A 15 -18.27 3.82 56.49
N ARG A 16 -17.45 4.86 56.65
CA ARG A 16 -17.54 5.79 57.80
C ARG A 16 -18.84 6.60 57.79
N VAL A 17 -19.42 6.88 56.62
CA VAL A 17 -20.77 7.47 56.51
C VAL A 17 -21.84 6.48 56.96
N LYS A 18 -21.77 5.22 56.52
CA LYS A 18 -22.69 4.16 56.97
C LYS A 18 -22.64 3.92 58.47
N ASP A 19 -21.47 4.07 59.07
CA ASP A 19 -21.26 3.92 60.51
C ASP A 19 -21.62 5.18 61.33
N ASN A 20 -22.20 6.22 60.71
CA ASN A 20 -22.48 7.53 61.33
C ASN A 20 -21.24 8.23 61.95
N LYS A 21 -20.03 7.86 61.51
CA LYS A 21 -18.76 8.48 61.94
C LYS A 21 -18.37 9.67 61.06
N LEU A 22 -19.12 9.92 60.00
CA LEU A 22 -18.97 11.03 59.08
C LEU A 22 -20.34 11.41 58.53
N THR A 23 -20.62 12.71 58.45
CA THR A 23 -21.83 13.16 57.76
C THR A 23 -21.64 13.05 56.23
N PRO A 24 -22.73 12.90 55.45
CA PRO A 24 -22.64 12.88 53.99
C PRO A 24 -21.98 14.14 53.40
N LEU A 25 -22.14 15.28 54.06
CA LEU A 25 -21.56 16.56 53.63
C LEU A 25 -20.03 16.59 53.85
N GLU A 26 -19.56 16.11 55.00
CA GLU A 26 -18.12 15.99 55.29
C GLU A 26 -17.46 14.95 54.38
N ALA A 27 -18.13 13.82 54.11
CA ALA A 27 -17.63 12.80 53.21
C ALA A 27 -17.50 13.33 51.78
N LYS A 28 -18.47 14.12 51.32
CA LYS A 28 -18.40 14.78 50.01
C LYS A 28 -17.20 15.72 49.92
N ARG A 29 -16.95 16.51 50.96
CA ARG A 29 -15.81 17.44 51.01
C ARG A 29 -14.47 16.71 51.00
N ILE A 30 -14.31 15.62 51.77
CA ILE A 30 -13.07 14.82 51.78
C ILE A 30 -12.85 14.16 50.41
N ILE A 31 -13.91 13.66 49.77
CA ILE A 31 -13.82 13.08 48.41
C ILE A 31 -13.44 14.16 47.38
N GLU A 32 -13.94 15.39 47.54
CA GLU A 32 -13.56 16.53 46.69
C GLU A 32 -12.09 16.95 46.91
N GLU A 33 -11.60 16.97 48.15
CA GLU A 33 -10.19 17.25 48.47
C GLU A 33 -9.24 16.16 47.93
N ILE A 34 -9.63 14.88 47.97
CA ILE A 34 -8.86 13.78 47.35
C ILE A 34 -8.85 13.92 45.82
N LYS A 35 -9.97 14.34 45.22
CA LYS A 35 -10.05 14.62 43.77
C LYS A 35 -9.20 15.82 43.36
N GLU A 36 -9.10 16.85 44.20
CA GLU A 36 -8.25 18.02 43.94
C GLU A 36 -6.77 17.70 44.08
N ASN A 37 -6.37 16.89 45.08
CA ASN A 37 -4.99 16.44 45.25
C ASN A 37 -4.52 15.43 44.18
N GLN A 38 -5.45 14.78 43.46
CA GLN A 38 -5.16 13.95 42.28
C GLN A 38 -5.21 14.72 40.95
N ARG A 39 -5.57 16.01 40.93
CA ARG A 39 -5.43 16.82 39.73
C ARG A 39 -3.93 17.06 39.49
N LEU A 40 -3.40 16.42 38.45
CA LEU A 40 -2.13 16.82 37.85
C LEU A 40 -2.13 18.36 37.69
N PRO A 41 -1.03 19.05 38.03
CA PRO A 41 -0.99 20.50 37.92
C PRO A 41 -1.33 20.89 36.49
N ALA A 42 -2.39 21.68 36.33
CA ALA A 42 -2.68 22.31 35.06
C ALA A 42 -1.46 23.16 34.66
N PRO A 43 -0.94 23.04 33.43
CA PRO A 43 0.21 23.83 33.03
C PRO A 43 -0.17 25.31 33.14
N GLN A 44 0.50 26.02 34.06
CA GLN A 44 0.47 27.47 34.08
C GLN A 44 1.06 27.95 32.76
N LEU A 45 0.19 28.43 31.86
CA LEU A 45 0.57 29.16 30.66
C LEU A 45 1.20 30.49 31.09
N SER A 46 2.51 30.48 31.36
CA SER A 46 3.29 31.71 31.39
C SER A 46 3.30 32.28 29.97
N ALA A 47 2.58 33.37 29.75
CA ALA A 47 2.63 34.15 28.51
C ALA A 47 3.96 34.92 28.44
N ALA A 48 5.08 34.20 28.33
CA ALA A 48 6.24 34.71 27.61
C ALA A 48 5.83 34.81 26.14
N LYS A 49 6.31 35.82 25.40
CA LYS A 49 6.14 35.89 23.94
C LYS A 49 6.76 34.63 23.33
N LYS A 50 5.96 33.56 23.17
CA LYS A 50 6.42 32.30 22.59
C LYS A 50 6.77 32.54 21.12
N THR A 51 7.99 32.17 20.75
CA THR A 51 8.45 32.19 19.36
C THR A 51 7.51 31.33 18.51
N LYS A 52 7.06 31.88 17.37
CA LYS A 52 6.13 31.22 16.43
C LYS A 52 6.83 30.26 15.45
N GLU A 53 8.14 30.10 15.59
CA GLU A 53 8.99 29.29 14.73
C GLU A 53 9.09 27.85 15.24
N VAL A 54 9.11 26.91 14.31
CA VAL A 54 9.14 25.48 14.61
C VAL A 54 10.38 24.85 14.00
N ALA A 55 11.19 24.19 14.82
CA ALA A 55 12.37 23.46 14.39
C ALA A 55 12.00 22.07 13.88
N VAL A 56 12.64 21.66 12.78
CA VAL A 56 12.66 20.26 12.33
C VAL A 56 13.85 19.57 12.99
N ILE A 57 13.57 18.64 13.90
CA ILE A 57 14.59 18.02 14.76
C ILE A 57 14.86 16.55 14.46
N GLY A 58 14.06 15.92 13.61
CA GLY A 58 14.26 14.54 13.16
C GLY A 58 13.55 14.32 11.82
N ILE A 59 14.12 13.48 10.95
CA ILE A 59 13.57 13.17 9.63
C ILE A 59 13.68 11.67 9.32
N SER A 60 12.71 11.13 8.58
CA SER A 60 12.81 9.80 7.96
C SER A 60 11.85 9.67 6.78
N GLY A 61 12.14 8.77 5.85
CA GLY A 61 11.28 8.53 4.71
C GLY A 61 11.86 7.55 3.69
N ARG A 62 10.99 7.09 2.79
CA ARG A 62 11.32 6.24 1.64
C ARG A 62 10.59 6.77 0.41
N PHE A 63 11.31 6.80 -0.70
CA PHE A 63 10.82 7.30 -1.97
C PHE A 63 11.25 6.36 -3.10
N PRO A 64 10.63 6.42 -4.28
CA PRO A 64 11.00 5.59 -5.41
C PRO A 64 12.51 5.61 -5.68
N GLY A 65 13.14 4.43 -5.72
CA GLY A 65 14.58 4.26 -5.88
C GLY A 65 15.45 4.69 -4.70
N ALA A 66 14.86 4.96 -3.53
CA ALA A 66 15.54 5.36 -2.29
C ALA A 66 14.90 4.73 -1.05
N GLY A 67 15.60 3.77 -0.43
CA GLY A 67 15.17 3.10 0.79
C GLY A 67 15.35 3.94 2.06
N ASP A 68 16.09 5.04 1.99
CA ASP A 68 16.32 5.98 3.08
C ASP A 68 16.57 7.43 2.60
N MET A 69 16.78 8.36 3.54
CA MET A 69 16.99 9.77 3.23
C MET A 69 18.35 10.08 2.59
N LYS A 70 19.37 9.25 2.81
CA LYS A 70 20.69 9.42 2.19
C LYS A 70 20.60 9.08 0.70
N GLU A 71 19.98 7.95 0.37
CA GLU A 71 19.71 7.55 -1.01
C GLU A 71 18.81 8.56 -1.72
N TYR A 72 17.76 9.05 -1.05
CA TYR A 72 16.89 10.08 -1.62
C TYR A 72 17.67 11.35 -1.96
N TRP A 73 18.50 11.84 -1.04
CA TRP A 73 19.35 13.00 -1.31
C TRP A 73 20.31 12.78 -2.48
N ASN A 74 20.99 11.63 -2.52
CA ASN A 74 21.91 11.30 -3.61
C ASN A 74 21.20 11.27 -4.97
N ASN A 75 20.03 10.61 -5.04
CA ASN A 75 19.21 10.56 -6.25
C ASN A 75 18.80 11.96 -6.72
N LEU A 76 18.37 12.83 -5.80
CA LEU A 76 17.98 14.21 -6.13
C LEU A 76 19.17 15.04 -6.61
N LYS A 77 20.30 14.97 -5.90
CA LYS A 77 21.52 15.70 -6.23
C LYS A 77 22.05 15.30 -7.62
N GLU A 78 22.01 14.01 -7.94
CA GLU A 78 22.45 13.46 -9.23
C GLU A 78 21.43 13.65 -10.36
N GLY A 79 20.22 14.14 -10.07
CA GLY A 79 19.17 14.31 -11.06
C GLY A 79 18.62 12.98 -11.60
N LYS A 80 18.56 11.95 -10.76
CA LYS A 80 18.01 10.64 -11.12
C LYS A 80 16.49 10.70 -11.20
N SER A 81 15.94 10.11 -12.27
CA SER A 81 14.52 9.76 -12.38
C SER A 81 14.32 8.33 -11.90
N SER A 82 13.35 8.14 -11.00
CA SER A 82 12.93 6.84 -10.45
C SER A 82 11.62 6.36 -11.05
N ILE A 83 11.15 6.99 -12.14
CA ILE A 83 9.97 6.54 -12.88
C ILE A 83 10.33 5.27 -13.66
N ARG A 84 9.47 4.26 -13.54
CA ARG A 84 9.57 2.99 -14.24
C ARG A 84 8.18 2.47 -14.58
N GLU A 85 8.12 1.41 -15.37
CA GLU A 85 6.88 0.70 -15.60
C GLU A 85 6.36 0.05 -14.30
N VAL A 86 5.04 -0.15 -14.19
CA VAL A 86 4.41 -0.88 -13.09
C VAL A 86 5.16 -2.20 -12.84
N PRO A 87 5.64 -2.43 -11.60
CA PRO A 87 6.37 -3.64 -11.26
C PRO A 87 5.48 -4.89 -11.32
N LYS A 88 6.03 -6.02 -11.79
CA LYS A 88 5.29 -7.30 -11.90
C LYS A 88 4.82 -7.86 -10.56
N ASP A 89 5.45 -7.46 -9.46
CA ASP A 89 5.07 -7.81 -8.09
C ASP A 89 3.94 -6.93 -7.51
N ARG A 90 3.39 -5.99 -8.31
CA ARG A 90 2.22 -5.18 -7.96
C ARG A 90 0.95 -5.74 -8.58
N TRP A 91 0.78 -5.52 -9.87
CA TRP A 91 -0.28 -6.07 -10.71
C TRP A 91 0.25 -6.18 -12.14
N ASN A 92 -0.36 -7.04 -12.94
CA ASN A 92 -0.03 -7.11 -14.36
C ASN A 92 -0.66 -5.93 -15.10
N ILE A 93 0.16 -4.94 -15.48
CA ILE A 93 -0.34 -3.72 -16.13
C ILE A 93 -0.96 -3.97 -17.51
N ASP A 94 -0.56 -5.04 -18.21
CA ASP A 94 -1.14 -5.38 -19.51
C ASP A 94 -2.64 -5.72 -19.42
N ASP A 95 -3.12 -6.18 -18.25
CA ASP A 95 -4.53 -6.46 -18.02
C ASP A 95 -5.36 -5.17 -17.87
N TYR A 96 -4.73 -4.02 -17.63
CA TYR A 96 -5.40 -2.76 -17.32
C TYR A 96 -5.02 -1.62 -18.27
N PHE A 97 -4.00 -1.78 -19.10
CA PHE A 97 -3.57 -0.74 -20.02
C PHE A 97 -4.39 -0.74 -21.31
N ASP A 98 -4.83 0.43 -21.76
CA ASP A 98 -5.31 0.67 -23.12
C ASP A 98 -4.90 2.08 -23.56
N LYS A 99 -4.55 2.25 -24.84
CA LYS A 99 -4.25 3.57 -25.39
C LYS A 99 -5.50 4.41 -25.61
N ASP A 100 -6.65 3.76 -25.75
CA ASP A 100 -7.95 4.39 -25.88
C ASP A 100 -8.38 4.98 -24.52
N VAL A 101 -8.41 6.32 -24.45
CA VAL A 101 -8.78 7.06 -23.23
C VAL A 101 -10.27 6.96 -22.89
N ASP A 102 -11.11 6.49 -23.83
CA ASP A 102 -12.54 6.32 -23.60
C ASP A 102 -12.87 4.98 -22.91
N ARG A 103 -11.89 4.08 -22.76
CA ARG A 103 -12.01 2.82 -22.01
C ARG A 103 -11.96 3.06 -20.50
N LEU A 104 -13.12 3.28 -19.89
CA LEU A 104 -13.25 3.61 -18.46
C LEU A 104 -12.80 2.51 -17.48
N ASP A 105 -12.66 1.26 -17.95
CA ASP A 105 -12.14 0.12 -17.17
C ASP A 105 -10.61 -0.03 -17.26
N LYS A 106 -9.95 0.84 -18.02
CA LYS A 106 -8.52 0.78 -18.34
C LYS A 106 -7.80 2.06 -17.91
N THR A 107 -6.48 2.05 -18.03
CA THR A 107 -5.61 3.20 -17.82
C THR A 107 -4.75 3.45 -19.05
N ASN A 108 -4.57 4.72 -19.41
CA ASN A 108 -3.72 5.14 -20.51
C ASN A 108 -2.24 5.29 -20.13
N SER A 109 -1.86 4.93 -18.89
CA SER A 109 -0.48 5.04 -18.41
C SER A 109 -0.02 3.75 -17.74
N ARG A 110 1.23 3.39 -18.00
CA ARG A 110 1.92 2.23 -17.37
C ARG A 110 3.07 2.66 -16.47
N TRP A 111 3.26 3.96 -16.27
CA TRP A 111 4.46 4.52 -15.65
C TRP A 111 4.18 4.98 -14.23
N GLY A 112 5.16 4.83 -13.35
CA GLY A 112 5.06 5.30 -11.97
C GLY A 112 6.38 5.29 -11.21
N GLY A 113 6.42 6.04 -10.11
CA GLY A 113 7.44 5.89 -9.08
C GLY A 113 6.96 4.92 -8.01
N PHE A 114 7.63 3.77 -7.85
CA PHE A 114 7.20 2.72 -6.91
C PHE A 114 8.22 2.49 -5.80
N LEU A 115 7.74 2.36 -4.58
CA LEU A 115 8.53 1.89 -3.44
C LEU A 115 8.84 0.40 -3.60
N GLU A 116 10.01 0.00 -3.15
CA GLU A 116 10.37 -1.41 -3.05
C GLU A 116 9.93 -1.98 -1.71
N ASN A 117 9.71 -3.30 -1.65
CA ASN A 117 9.55 -4.02 -0.38
C ASN A 117 8.40 -3.50 0.50
N ILE A 118 7.25 -3.13 -0.09
CA ILE A 118 6.06 -2.66 0.64
C ILE A 118 5.35 -3.79 1.42
N ASP A 119 5.67 -5.04 1.07
CA ASP A 119 5.26 -6.23 1.79
C ASP A 119 6.11 -6.45 3.06
N LYS A 120 7.25 -5.76 3.21
CA LYS A 120 8.18 -6.02 4.33
C LYS A 120 7.89 -5.14 5.55
N PHE A 121 7.82 -5.76 6.73
CA PHE A 121 7.57 -5.10 8.01
C PHE A 121 8.18 -5.88 9.19
N ASP A 122 8.44 -5.21 10.32
CA ASP A 122 8.84 -5.87 11.59
C ASP A 122 7.73 -5.80 12.66
N PRO A 123 6.72 -6.69 12.63
CA PRO A 123 5.62 -6.62 13.57
C PRO A 123 6.04 -6.96 15.00
N SER A 124 7.04 -7.84 15.16
CA SER A 124 7.54 -8.26 16.47
C SER A 124 8.17 -7.09 17.23
N PHE A 125 8.80 -6.16 16.52
CA PHE A 125 9.34 -4.93 17.07
C PHE A 125 8.25 -4.12 17.78
N PHE A 126 7.08 -4.02 17.14
CA PHE A 126 5.94 -3.23 17.62
C PHE A 126 4.93 -4.03 18.46
N GLY A 127 5.18 -5.32 18.72
CA GLY A 127 4.22 -6.16 19.46
C GLY A 127 2.93 -6.46 18.68
N ILE A 128 3.01 -6.43 17.35
CA ILE A 128 1.91 -6.79 16.44
C ILE A 128 2.06 -8.27 16.07
N SER A 129 0.94 -9.00 15.96
CA SER A 129 0.97 -10.39 15.50
C SER A 129 1.21 -10.49 13.99
N GLY A 130 1.82 -11.58 13.51
CA GLY A 130 2.02 -11.78 12.08
C GLY A 130 0.71 -11.78 11.28
N MET A 131 -0.34 -12.41 11.81
CA MET A 131 -1.67 -12.43 11.18
C MET A 131 -2.29 -11.04 11.07
N GLU A 132 -2.15 -10.19 12.10
CA GLU A 132 -2.60 -8.80 12.02
C GLU A 132 -1.78 -8.04 10.98
N ALA A 133 -0.46 -8.22 10.97
CA ALA A 133 0.42 -7.54 10.04
C ALA A 133 0.12 -7.87 8.56
N GLU A 134 -0.31 -9.09 8.24
CA GLU A 134 -0.69 -9.49 6.87
C GLU A 134 -1.89 -8.69 6.33
N VAL A 135 -2.90 -8.45 7.17
CA VAL A 135 -4.13 -7.74 6.79
C VAL A 135 -4.06 -6.22 7.04
N MET A 136 -2.97 -5.72 7.62
CA MET A 136 -2.72 -4.29 7.77
C MET A 136 -2.34 -3.65 6.42
N ASP A 137 -2.98 -2.52 6.12
CA ASP A 137 -2.59 -1.66 4.99
C ASP A 137 -1.08 -1.35 5.07
N PRO A 138 -0.31 -1.61 3.99
CA PRO A 138 1.11 -1.28 3.91
C PRO A 138 1.43 0.16 4.33
N GLN A 139 0.52 1.10 4.11
CA GLN A 139 0.68 2.50 4.53
C GLN A 139 0.80 2.62 6.06
N GLN A 140 -0.01 1.88 6.84
CA GLN A 140 0.09 1.87 8.30
C GLN A 140 1.45 1.31 8.75
N ARG A 141 1.92 0.24 8.11
CA ARG A 141 3.17 -0.45 8.45
C ARG A 141 4.39 0.42 8.18
N LEU A 142 4.50 0.94 6.94
CA LEU A 142 5.64 1.74 6.53
C LEU A 142 5.68 3.07 7.29
N PHE A 143 4.54 3.74 7.45
CA PHE A 143 4.53 5.02 8.18
C PHE A 143 4.87 4.83 9.67
N LEU A 144 4.45 3.73 10.30
CA LEU A 144 4.84 3.40 11.68
C LEU A 144 6.36 3.21 11.83
N GLU A 145 7.00 2.49 10.91
CA GLU A 145 8.47 2.35 10.89
C GLU A 145 9.17 3.71 10.74
N GLU A 146 8.68 4.55 9.82
CA GLU A 146 9.27 5.88 9.58
C GLU A 146 9.01 6.86 10.73
N CYS A 147 7.88 6.77 11.45
CA CYS A 147 7.66 7.54 12.68
C CYS A 147 8.63 7.14 13.81
N PHE A 148 8.88 5.84 13.99
CA PHE A 148 9.88 5.39 14.97
C PHE A 148 11.28 5.90 14.61
N LYS A 149 11.69 5.74 13.34
CA LYS A 149 12.97 6.22 12.84
C LYS A 149 13.13 7.73 12.99
N THR A 150 12.06 8.49 12.75
CA THR A 150 12.02 9.95 12.92
C THR A 150 12.22 10.36 14.38
N LEU A 151 11.62 9.65 15.34
CA LEU A 151 11.89 9.85 16.76
C LEU A 151 13.33 9.47 17.11
N GLU A 152 13.86 8.40 16.53
CA GLU A 152 15.23 7.95 16.80
C GLU A 152 16.26 8.94 16.26
N ASP A 153 16.02 9.51 15.08
CA ASP A 153 16.84 10.55 14.46
C ASP A 153 16.88 11.83 15.33
N GLY A 154 15.72 12.24 15.86
CA GLY A 154 15.65 13.34 16.85
C GLY A 154 16.17 12.97 18.25
N GLY A 155 16.51 11.70 18.48
CA GLY A 155 16.99 11.20 19.77
C GLY A 155 15.92 11.12 20.87
N TYR A 156 14.66 10.95 20.48
CA TYR A 156 13.50 10.84 21.36
C TYR A 156 12.84 9.44 21.33
N ALA A 157 13.38 8.46 20.60
CA ALA A 157 12.80 7.12 20.55
C ALA A 157 12.93 6.36 21.88
N GLY A 158 11.99 5.45 22.12
CA GLY A 158 12.04 4.52 23.25
C GLY A 158 11.49 5.12 24.54
N ASP A 159 12.23 4.97 25.63
CA ASP A 159 11.75 5.41 26.95
C ASP A 159 11.63 6.94 27.01
N MET A 160 12.44 7.65 26.22
CA MET A 160 12.37 9.10 26.01
C MET A 160 11.09 9.56 25.30
N SER A 161 10.45 8.68 24.50
CA SER A 161 9.18 9.00 23.83
C SER A 161 7.95 8.77 24.71
N SER A 162 8.10 7.94 25.74
CA SER A 162 6.99 7.42 26.52
C SER A 162 6.32 8.53 27.33
N GLY A 163 5.05 8.79 27.05
CA GLY A 163 4.27 9.80 27.77
C GLY A 163 4.47 11.24 27.29
N LEU A 164 5.24 11.47 26.21
CA LEU A 164 5.41 12.81 25.65
C LEU A 164 4.08 13.38 25.15
N SER A 165 3.88 14.69 25.38
CA SER A 165 2.89 15.50 24.68
C SER A 165 3.32 15.71 23.22
N CYS A 166 3.24 14.63 22.45
CA CYS A 166 3.62 14.55 21.05
C CYS A 166 2.42 14.17 20.21
N GLY A 167 1.97 15.08 19.33
CA GLY A 167 0.89 14.79 18.40
C GLY A 167 1.37 14.06 17.14
N VAL A 168 0.48 13.35 16.46
CA VAL A 168 0.71 12.63 15.20
C VAL A 168 -0.25 13.18 14.15
N TYR A 169 0.30 13.81 13.12
CA TYR A 169 -0.45 14.44 12.03
C TYR A 169 0.02 13.84 10.71
N VAL A 170 -0.86 13.13 10.01
CA VAL A 170 -0.46 12.39 8.80
C VAL A 170 -1.41 12.66 7.65
N GLY A 171 -0.84 13.02 6.50
CA GLY A 171 -1.54 12.97 5.22
C GLY A 171 -1.73 11.51 4.80
N ALA A 172 -2.93 10.98 5.03
CA ALA A 172 -3.26 9.58 4.79
C ALA A 172 -4.76 9.40 4.61
N ALA A 173 -5.15 8.37 3.85
CA ALA A 173 -6.52 7.90 3.78
C ALA A 173 -6.52 6.37 3.61
N PRO A 174 -7.62 5.68 3.95
CA PRO A 174 -7.81 4.28 3.57
C PRO A 174 -7.58 4.10 2.07
N ARG A 175 -6.85 3.05 1.68
CA ARG A 175 -6.58 2.74 0.27
C ARG A 175 -7.11 1.37 -0.11
N ASP A 176 -6.68 0.94 -1.28
CA ASP A 176 -7.16 -0.21 -2.03
C ASP A 176 -6.66 -1.56 -1.50
N TYR A 177 -5.89 -1.59 -0.41
CA TYR A 177 -5.46 -2.86 0.18
C TYR A 177 -6.65 -3.70 0.68
N LEU A 178 -7.73 -3.06 1.14
CA LEU A 178 -8.96 -3.76 1.48
C LEU A 178 -9.62 -4.42 0.24
N ASN A 179 -9.50 -3.80 -0.94
CA ASN A 179 -9.95 -4.40 -2.19
C ASN A 179 -9.08 -5.62 -2.52
N HIS A 180 -7.75 -5.49 -2.42
CA HIS A 180 -6.82 -6.60 -2.59
C HIS A 180 -7.16 -7.78 -1.65
N ILE A 181 -7.36 -7.52 -0.35
CA ILE A 181 -7.78 -8.54 0.63
C ILE A 181 -9.06 -9.26 0.19
N SER A 182 -10.04 -8.49 -0.30
CA SER A 182 -11.33 -9.03 -0.76
C SER A 182 -11.17 -9.87 -2.03
N GLU A 183 -10.38 -9.39 -3.00
CA GLU A 183 -10.07 -10.09 -4.26
C GLU A 183 -9.35 -11.41 -4.03
N GLN A 184 -8.48 -11.48 -3.01
CA GLN A 184 -7.78 -12.71 -2.62
C GLN A 184 -8.64 -13.68 -1.79
N GLY A 185 -9.91 -13.36 -1.49
CA GLY A 185 -10.80 -14.23 -0.72
C GLY A 185 -10.33 -14.48 0.72
N ALA A 186 -9.56 -13.55 1.29
CA ALA A 186 -9.10 -13.64 2.67
C ALA A 186 -10.26 -13.43 3.66
N GLU A 187 -10.13 -14.02 4.85
CA GLU A 187 -11.16 -13.89 5.87
C GLU A 187 -11.19 -12.45 6.42
N ILE A 188 -12.36 -11.81 6.35
CA ILE A 188 -12.56 -10.48 6.91
C ILE A 188 -12.71 -10.61 8.43
N THR A 189 -11.68 -10.20 9.13
CA THR A 189 -11.59 -10.24 10.60
C THR A 189 -11.67 -8.85 11.20
N ALA A 190 -11.77 -8.76 12.52
CA ALA A 190 -11.70 -7.47 13.21
C ALA A 190 -10.34 -6.78 12.95
N GLN A 191 -9.26 -7.56 12.78
CA GLN A 191 -7.94 -7.11 12.34
C GLN A 191 -7.97 -6.43 10.98
N THR A 192 -8.79 -6.93 10.05
CA THR A 192 -8.99 -6.32 8.74
C THR A 192 -9.60 -4.92 8.87
N PHE A 193 -10.58 -4.75 9.76
CA PHE A 193 -11.22 -3.45 9.99
C PHE A 193 -10.22 -2.40 10.48
N TRP A 194 -9.55 -2.62 11.61
CA TRP A 194 -8.61 -1.63 12.13
C TRP A 194 -7.29 -1.57 11.34
N GLY A 195 -6.91 -2.63 10.63
CA GLY A 195 -5.75 -2.67 9.74
C GLY A 195 -5.88 -1.78 8.51
N ASN A 196 -7.12 -1.39 8.14
CA ASN A 196 -7.40 -0.59 6.94
C ASN A 196 -8.18 0.72 7.24
N THR A 197 -8.49 0.98 8.51
CA THR A 197 -9.17 2.22 8.93
C THR A 197 -8.21 3.41 8.97
N GLY A 198 -8.57 4.52 8.35
CA GLY A 198 -7.71 5.71 8.22
C GLY A 198 -7.36 6.36 9.56
N SER A 199 -8.33 6.49 10.48
CA SER A 199 -8.07 7.04 11.82
C SER A 199 -7.14 6.14 12.67
N VAL A 200 -7.14 4.83 12.41
CA VAL A 200 -6.25 3.88 13.07
C VAL A 200 -4.81 4.06 12.61
N LEU A 201 -4.57 4.51 11.37
CA LEU A 201 -3.21 4.78 10.89
C LEU A 201 -2.48 5.77 11.81
N ALA A 202 -3.13 6.87 12.19
CA ALA A 202 -2.55 7.84 13.11
C ALA A 202 -2.56 7.34 14.57
N SER A 203 -3.70 6.84 15.06
CA SER A 203 -3.84 6.48 16.47
C SER A 203 -3.00 5.25 16.88
N ARG A 204 -2.73 4.32 15.96
CA ARG A 204 -1.83 3.19 16.16
C ARG A 204 -0.41 3.64 16.48
N ILE A 205 0.07 4.72 15.86
CA ILE A 205 1.40 5.27 16.14
C ILE A 205 1.46 5.79 17.56
N SER A 206 0.47 6.61 17.96
CA SER A 206 0.38 7.11 19.33
C SER A 206 0.25 5.96 20.35
N TYR A 207 -0.50 4.92 20.03
CA TYR A 207 -0.66 3.74 20.88
C TYR A 207 0.67 2.98 21.06
N LEU A 208 1.35 2.62 19.96
CA LEU A 208 2.54 1.76 19.99
C LEU A 208 3.79 2.50 20.49
N LEU A 209 3.88 3.81 20.24
CA LEU A 209 4.99 4.65 20.68
C LEU A 209 4.66 5.40 22.00
N ASN A 210 3.49 5.14 22.58
CA ASN A 210 2.98 5.74 23.82
C ASN A 210 3.00 7.28 23.85
N LEU A 211 2.60 7.90 22.74
CA LEU A 211 2.48 9.36 22.61
C LEU A 211 1.11 9.84 23.09
N LYS A 212 1.05 11.04 23.67
CA LYS A 212 -0.15 11.58 24.35
C LYS A 212 -0.78 12.81 23.70
N GLY A 213 -0.27 13.25 22.55
CA GLY A 213 -0.89 14.32 21.77
C GLY A 213 -2.00 13.83 20.84
N PRO A 214 -2.65 14.75 20.08
CA PRO A 214 -3.66 14.42 19.08
C PRO A 214 -3.13 13.43 18.03
N ALA A 215 -3.98 12.55 17.51
CA ALA A 215 -3.64 11.64 16.43
C ALA A 215 -4.65 11.80 15.28
N MET A 216 -4.21 12.42 14.17
CA MET A 216 -5.07 12.81 13.06
C MET A 216 -4.56 12.30 11.72
N ALA A 217 -5.41 11.52 11.06
CA ALA A 217 -5.29 11.24 9.63
C ALA A 217 -6.05 12.30 8.85
N ILE A 218 -5.38 12.92 7.88
CA ILE A 218 -5.84 14.09 7.13
C ILE A 218 -5.89 13.73 5.65
N ASP A 219 -7.03 13.97 5.01
CA ASP A 219 -7.20 13.86 3.57
C ASP A 219 -7.70 15.20 3.02
N THR A 220 -6.79 15.90 2.35
CA THR A 220 -7.05 17.08 1.52
C THR A 220 -6.49 16.84 0.12
N ALA A 221 -6.52 15.59 -0.35
CA ALA A 221 -5.87 15.15 -1.57
C ALA A 221 -4.36 15.48 -1.58
N CYS A 222 -3.84 16.08 -2.64
CA CYS A 222 -2.40 16.26 -2.87
C CYS A 222 -1.73 17.22 -1.85
N SER A 223 -2.49 18.06 -1.14
CA SER A 223 -1.97 18.94 -0.08
C SER A 223 -1.84 18.26 1.28
N SER A 224 -2.35 17.03 1.45
CA SER A 224 -2.58 16.38 2.76
C SER A 224 -1.40 16.43 3.72
N SER A 225 -0.21 15.98 3.30
CA SER A 225 0.95 15.99 4.18
C SER A 225 1.45 17.40 4.55
N LEU A 226 1.23 18.39 3.68
CA LEU A 226 1.63 19.77 3.95
C LEU A 226 0.61 20.48 4.88
N VAL A 227 -0.67 20.15 4.75
CA VAL A 227 -1.71 20.51 5.73
C VAL A 227 -1.41 19.85 7.08
N ALA A 228 -0.98 18.58 7.11
CA ALA A 228 -0.56 17.90 8.33
C ALA A 228 0.62 18.60 9.01
N LEU A 229 1.63 19.02 8.24
CA LEU A 229 2.74 19.85 8.72
C LEU A 229 2.25 21.18 9.31
N HIS A 230 1.33 21.88 8.63
CA HIS A 230 0.76 23.12 9.13
C HIS A 230 0.04 22.93 10.47
N LEU A 231 -0.83 21.92 10.58
CA LEU A 231 -1.58 21.64 11.81
C LEU A 231 -0.66 21.24 12.96
N ALA A 232 0.38 20.44 12.69
CA ALA A 232 1.41 20.11 13.67
C ALA A 232 2.13 21.36 14.17
N CYS A 233 2.52 22.27 13.26
CA CYS A 233 3.12 23.55 13.62
C CYS A 233 2.18 24.40 14.48
N GLN A 234 0.89 24.51 14.09
CA GLN A 234 -0.08 25.27 14.89
C GLN A 234 -0.21 24.70 16.30
N SER A 235 -0.28 23.38 16.45
CA SER A 235 -0.41 22.73 17.76
C SER A 235 0.78 23.01 18.71
N ILE A 236 1.99 23.14 18.15
CA ILE A 236 3.19 23.51 18.92
C ILE A 236 3.16 24.99 19.30
N ILE A 237 2.78 25.85 18.35
CA ILE A 237 2.72 27.30 18.54
C ILE A 237 1.65 27.68 19.59
N THR A 238 0.49 27.04 19.56
CA THR A 238 -0.59 27.23 20.54
C THR A 238 -0.27 26.59 21.89
N GLY A 239 0.71 25.68 21.93
CA GLY A 239 1.10 24.93 23.13
C GLY A 239 0.15 23.78 23.47
N GLU A 240 -0.62 23.29 22.50
CA GLU A 240 -1.36 22.02 22.62
C GLU A 240 -0.41 20.83 22.74
N ASN A 241 0.73 20.88 22.05
CA ASN A 241 1.77 19.86 22.10
C ASN A 241 3.16 20.47 22.30
N ASP A 242 4.05 19.73 22.96
CA ASP A 242 5.47 20.11 23.06
C ASP A 242 6.24 19.70 21.80
N MET A 243 5.82 18.61 21.17
CA MET A 243 6.37 18.06 19.93
C MET A 243 5.26 17.57 19.01
N ALA A 244 5.57 17.37 17.74
CA ALA A 244 4.65 16.71 16.83
C ALA A 244 5.40 15.92 15.75
N ILE A 245 4.90 14.73 15.45
CA ILE A 245 5.25 14.00 14.24
C ILE A 245 4.30 14.46 13.15
N ALA A 246 4.85 14.93 12.03
CA ALA A 246 4.10 15.32 10.85
C ALA A 246 4.62 14.59 9.61
N GLY A 247 3.73 14.19 8.70
CA GLY A 247 4.17 13.47 7.51
C GLY A 247 3.05 13.11 6.56
N GLY A 248 3.34 12.14 5.69
CA GLY A 248 2.35 11.58 4.77
C GLY A 248 2.81 10.27 4.16
N VAL A 249 1.83 9.50 3.70
CA VAL A 249 2.05 8.21 3.06
C VAL A 249 1.08 8.01 1.90
N TRP A 250 1.60 7.47 0.80
CA TRP A 250 0.83 7.02 -0.35
C TRP A 250 1.46 5.78 -0.96
N ILE A 251 0.67 4.72 -1.08
CA ILE A 251 1.06 3.44 -1.70
C ILE A 251 -0.11 2.97 -2.56
N SER A 252 0.17 2.39 -3.73
CA SER A 252 -0.85 1.80 -4.60
C SER A 252 -0.70 0.28 -4.58
N THR A 253 -1.73 -0.42 -4.13
CA THR A 253 -1.70 -1.89 -4.03
C THR A 253 -2.47 -2.58 -5.16
N THR A 254 -3.34 -1.83 -5.85
CA THR A 254 -4.15 -2.30 -6.98
C THR A 254 -4.09 -1.27 -8.15
N PRO A 255 -4.53 -1.64 -9.37
CA PRO A 255 -4.58 -0.72 -10.51
C PRO A 255 -5.67 0.36 -10.40
N HIS A 256 -6.59 0.31 -9.43
CA HIS A 256 -7.77 1.18 -9.42
C HIS A 256 -7.43 2.66 -9.45
N TYR A 257 -6.38 3.08 -8.75
CA TYR A 257 -5.98 4.49 -8.76
C TYR A 257 -5.51 4.97 -10.15
N TYR A 258 -4.85 4.10 -10.92
CA TYR A 258 -4.45 4.38 -12.30
C TYR A 258 -5.66 4.53 -13.22
N ILE A 259 -6.70 3.72 -13.02
CA ILE A 259 -7.95 3.82 -13.79
C ILE A 259 -8.67 5.13 -13.46
N PHE A 260 -8.84 5.46 -12.18
CA PHE A 260 -9.51 6.70 -11.77
C PHE A 260 -8.79 7.96 -12.27
N THR A 261 -7.47 7.99 -12.18
CA THR A 261 -6.67 9.15 -12.63
C THR A 261 -6.58 9.24 -14.15
N SER A 262 -6.62 8.11 -14.86
CA SER A 262 -6.77 8.06 -16.33
C SER A 262 -8.12 8.64 -16.77
N ASN A 263 -9.22 8.19 -16.14
CA ASN A 263 -10.57 8.66 -16.45
C ASN A 263 -10.77 10.14 -16.12
N ALA A 264 -10.02 10.66 -15.15
CA ALA A 264 -9.98 12.09 -14.84
C ALA A 264 -9.10 12.92 -15.80
N GLY A 265 -8.46 12.29 -16.79
CA GLY A 265 -7.58 12.95 -17.76
C GLY A 265 -6.30 13.53 -17.13
N MET A 266 -5.88 13.01 -15.97
CA MET A 266 -4.77 13.58 -15.19
C MET A 266 -3.40 13.06 -15.63
N LEU A 267 -3.34 11.85 -16.20
CA LEU A 267 -2.08 11.14 -16.42
C LEU A 267 -1.34 11.58 -17.68
N SER A 268 -0.02 11.70 -17.56
CA SER A 268 0.89 11.82 -18.70
C SER A 268 1.04 10.43 -19.36
N PRO A 269 0.72 10.30 -20.66
CA PRO A 269 0.86 9.03 -21.39
C PRO A 269 2.34 8.65 -21.61
N GLU A 270 3.24 9.62 -21.58
CA GLU A 270 4.68 9.44 -21.82
C GLU A 270 5.44 9.05 -20.55
N GLY A 271 4.78 9.08 -19.38
CA GLY A 271 5.42 8.73 -18.13
C GLY A 271 6.39 9.79 -17.61
N LEU A 272 6.18 11.06 -17.94
CA LEU A 272 7.01 12.17 -17.46
C LEU A 272 6.16 13.29 -16.85
N CYS A 273 6.47 13.69 -15.61
CA CYS A 273 6.02 14.98 -15.09
C CYS A 273 6.89 16.05 -15.75
N LYS A 274 6.39 16.68 -16.82
CA LYS A 274 7.09 17.75 -17.54
C LYS A 274 6.79 19.12 -16.92
N THR A 275 7.12 19.25 -15.65
CA THR A 275 6.85 20.46 -14.86
C THR A 275 7.49 21.69 -15.51
N PHE A 276 6.69 22.73 -15.74
CA PHE A 276 7.05 24.00 -16.39
C PHE A 276 7.43 23.92 -17.87
N ASP A 277 7.27 22.76 -18.50
CA ASP A 277 7.54 22.57 -19.93
C ASP A 277 6.33 22.95 -20.78
N ASN A 278 6.59 23.45 -21.99
CA ASN A 278 5.56 23.81 -22.96
C ASN A 278 4.67 22.61 -23.36
N ASP A 279 5.23 21.40 -23.33
CA ASP A 279 4.54 20.15 -23.66
C ASP A 279 4.05 19.40 -22.42
N ALA A 280 3.91 20.09 -21.28
CA ALA A 280 3.23 19.60 -20.09
C ALA A 280 1.90 18.93 -20.45
N ASN A 281 1.68 17.70 -20.01
CA ASN A 281 0.54 16.88 -20.44
C ASN A 281 -0.06 15.99 -19.35
N GLY A 282 0.31 16.20 -18.09
CA GLY A 282 -0.25 15.46 -16.96
C GLY A 282 0.80 15.02 -15.94
N ILE A 283 0.32 14.30 -14.93
CA ILE A 283 1.14 13.72 -13.87
C ILE A 283 1.57 12.29 -14.19
N VAL A 284 2.64 11.85 -13.54
CA VAL A 284 2.96 10.44 -13.36
C VAL A 284 2.65 10.09 -11.92
N ASN A 285 1.95 8.98 -11.67
CA ASN A 285 1.68 8.56 -10.30
C ASN A 285 2.98 8.14 -9.58
N GLY A 286 3.08 8.45 -8.29
CA GLY A 286 4.21 8.06 -7.46
C GLY A 286 3.77 7.51 -6.11
N GLU A 287 4.62 6.73 -5.48
CA GLU A 287 4.49 6.29 -4.09
C GLU A 287 5.45 7.07 -3.20
N GLY A 288 5.22 7.08 -1.89
CA GLY A 288 6.14 7.71 -0.95
C GLY A 288 5.65 7.66 0.48
N VAL A 289 6.61 7.65 1.41
CA VAL A 289 6.36 7.77 2.84
C VAL A 289 7.41 8.69 3.44
N GLY A 290 7.00 9.65 4.26
CA GLY A 290 7.92 10.56 4.93
C GLY A 290 7.33 11.10 6.22
N ALA A 291 8.20 11.31 7.21
CA ALA A 291 7.85 11.86 8.52
C ALA A 291 8.95 12.81 9.01
N VAL A 292 8.55 13.80 9.79
CA VAL A 292 9.44 14.73 10.50
C VAL A 292 8.99 14.91 11.94
N LEU A 293 9.96 15.11 12.83
CA LEU A 293 9.73 15.49 14.22
C LEU A 293 9.89 17.00 14.36
N LEU A 294 8.85 17.64 14.87
CA LEU A 294 8.74 19.07 15.04
C LEU A 294 8.75 19.44 16.51
N LYS A 295 9.33 20.61 16.80
CA LYS A 295 9.39 21.16 18.15
C LYS A 295 9.46 22.69 18.12
N ASN A 296 9.04 23.34 19.19
CA ASN A 296 9.24 24.78 19.30
C ASN A 296 10.74 25.12 19.17
N TYR A 297 11.08 26.12 18.35
CA TYR A 297 12.48 26.44 18.01
C TYR A 297 13.34 26.76 19.25
N ASP A 298 12.84 27.59 20.17
CA ASP A 298 13.60 27.96 21.38
C ASP A 298 13.82 26.75 22.30
N GLN A 299 12.82 25.87 22.39
CA GLN A 299 12.93 24.65 23.18
C GLN A 299 13.89 23.64 22.52
N ALA A 300 13.93 23.57 21.19
CA ALA A 300 14.91 22.77 20.46
C ALA A 300 16.35 23.25 20.71
N LEU A 301 16.58 24.57 20.70
CA LEU A 301 17.87 25.17 21.06
C LEU A 301 18.28 24.87 22.49
N LYS A 302 17.34 25.02 23.43
CA LYS A 302 17.56 24.76 24.86
C LYS A 302 17.96 23.31 25.09
N ASP A 303 17.26 22.38 24.43
CA ASP A 303 17.48 20.95 24.60
C ASP A 303 18.67 20.43 23.78
N GLY A 304 19.33 21.29 22.99
CA GLY A 304 20.48 20.90 22.17
C GLY A 304 20.11 19.94 21.04
N ASP A 305 18.91 20.09 20.49
CA ASP A 305 18.44 19.29 19.35
C ASP A 305 19.25 19.59 18.08
N TYR A 306 19.42 18.57 17.23
CA TYR A 306 19.92 18.80 15.89
C TYR A 306 18.82 19.46 15.07
N ILE A 307 19.04 20.68 14.58
CA ILE A 307 18.04 21.41 13.80
C ILE A 307 18.39 21.28 12.33
N TYR A 308 17.56 20.53 11.59
CA TYR A 308 17.68 20.39 10.14
C TYR A 308 17.25 21.65 9.40
N GLY A 309 16.28 22.38 9.92
CA GLY A 309 15.75 23.61 9.35
C GLY A 309 14.65 24.20 10.24
N ILE A 310 14.24 25.42 9.92
CA ILE A 310 13.27 26.18 10.70
C ILE A 310 12.07 26.50 9.81
N ILE A 311 10.87 26.07 10.21
CA ILE A 311 9.62 26.51 9.59
C ILE A 311 9.29 27.88 10.16
N LYS A 312 9.45 28.92 9.34
CA LYS A 312 9.26 30.33 9.73
C LYS A 312 7.79 30.73 9.72
N SER A 313 7.05 30.22 8.74
CA SER A 313 5.63 30.49 8.59
C SER A 313 4.97 29.39 7.75
N SER A 314 3.68 29.16 7.99
CA SER A 314 2.85 28.26 7.19
C SER A 314 1.39 28.71 7.22
N GLY A 315 0.67 28.34 6.16
CA GLY A 315 -0.74 28.65 5.97
C GLY A 315 -1.44 27.62 5.09
N ILE A 316 -2.76 27.62 5.18
CA ILE A 316 -3.65 26.83 4.33
C ILE A 316 -4.85 27.68 3.94
N ASN A 317 -5.39 27.50 2.74
CA ASN A 317 -6.67 28.10 2.34
C ASN A 317 -7.40 27.20 1.31
N GLN A 318 -8.43 27.75 0.66
CA GLN A 318 -9.19 27.03 -0.35
C GLN A 318 -9.49 27.92 -1.57
N ASP A 319 -9.52 27.32 -2.76
CA ASP A 319 -9.70 27.98 -4.06
C ASP A 319 -11.05 28.70 -4.28
N GLY A 320 -12.07 28.34 -3.50
CA GLY A 320 -13.45 28.75 -3.63
C GLY A 320 -14.14 28.08 -4.82
N LYS A 321 -15.03 28.85 -5.46
CA LYS A 321 -15.72 28.43 -6.68
C LYS A 321 -14.87 28.75 -7.90
N THR A 322 -14.38 27.72 -8.57
CA THR A 322 -13.60 27.80 -9.82
C THR A 322 -14.37 27.17 -11.00
N ASN A 323 -13.76 27.09 -12.19
CA ASN A 323 -14.37 26.53 -13.41
C ASN A 323 -14.42 24.99 -13.42
N GLY A 324 -14.81 24.39 -12.31
CA GLY A 324 -14.81 22.94 -12.07
C GLY A 324 -14.06 22.61 -10.78
N ILE A 325 -14.46 21.52 -10.11
CA ILE A 325 -13.92 21.16 -8.80
C ILE A 325 -12.40 20.96 -8.79
N THR A 326 -11.81 20.62 -9.95
CA THR A 326 -10.38 20.38 -10.15
C THR A 326 -9.59 21.58 -10.68
N ALA A 327 -10.26 22.69 -11.01
CA ALA A 327 -9.60 23.87 -11.54
C ALA A 327 -8.99 24.71 -10.40
N PRO A 328 -7.68 25.02 -10.42
CA PRO A 328 -7.04 25.79 -9.35
C PRO A 328 -7.36 27.30 -9.47
N SER A 329 -7.06 28.07 -8.42
CA SER A 329 -7.27 29.52 -8.36
C SER A 329 -5.97 30.29 -8.09
N SER A 330 -5.48 31.04 -9.09
CA SER A 330 -4.30 31.90 -8.94
C SER A 330 -4.50 32.95 -7.84
N LEU A 331 -5.71 33.51 -7.73
CA LEU A 331 -6.05 34.50 -6.69
C LEU A 331 -5.94 33.89 -5.28
N SER A 332 -6.46 32.68 -5.10
CA SER A 332 -6.43 32.01 -3.80
C SER A 332 -5.00 31.60 -3.42
N GLN A 333 -4.21 31.11 -4.36
CA GLN A 333 -2.80 30.79 -4.14
C GLN A 333 -1.98 32.06 -3.83
N THR A 334 -2.19 33.17 -4.56
CA THR A 334 -1.56 34.47 -4.28
C THR A 334 -1.89 34.94 -2.87
N ALA A 335 -3.17 34.87 -2.48
CA ALA A 335 -3.63 35.31 -1.16
C ALA A 335 -2.98 34.48 -0.04
N LEU A 336 -2.88 33.16 -0.24
CA LEU A 336 -2.20 32.26 0.70
C LEU A 336 -0.72 32.61 0.86
N GLU A 337 -0.01 32.78 -0.25
CA GLU A 337 1.42 33.10 -0.24
C GLU A 337 1.69 34.44 0.48
N LEU A 338 0.92 35.47 0.13
CA LEU A 338 0.99 36.78 0.81
C LEU A 338 0.68 36.68 2.31
N GLU A 339 -0.36 35.93 2.69
CA GLU A 339 -0.69 35.71 4.10
C GLU A 339 0.48 35.06 4.85
N VAL A 340 1.08 34.01 4.27
CA VAL A 340 2.22 33.30 4.87
C VAL A 340 3.42 34.23 5.04
N TYR A 341 3.73 35.04 4.03
CA TYR A 341 4.85 35.99 4.07
C TYR A 341 4.60 37.10 5.10
N GLN A 342 3.40 37.67 5.14
CA GLN A 342 3.02 38.70 6.13
C GLN A 342 3.00 38.15 7.55
N LYS A 343 2.39 36.98 7.77
CA LYS A 343 2.33 36.29 9.08
C LYS A 343 3.73 35.97 9.62
N GLY A 344 4.65 35.61 8.74
CA GLY A 344 6.04 35.31 9.07
C GLY A 344 6.96 36.53 9.14
N ASN A 345 6.48 37.72 8.79
CA ASN A 345 7.31 38.91 8.55
C ASN A 345 8.51 38.62 7.62
N ILE A 346 8.22 37.95 6.50
CA ILE A 346 9.21 37.49 5.51
C ILE A 346 9.12 38.41 4.29
N ASN A 347 10.24 39.02 3.90
CA ASN A 347 10.34 39.67 2.60
C ASN A 347 10.52 38.59 1.52
N PRO A 348 9.62 38.45 0.53
CA PRO A 348 9.74 37.49 -0.57
C PRO A 348 11.08 37.56 -1.33
N GLU A 349 11.72 38.73 -1.41
CA GLU A 349 13.05 38.86 -2.04
C GLU A 349 14.13 37.97 -1.38
N SER A 350 13.95 37.63 -0.10
CA SER A 350 14.87 36.73 0.63
C SER A 350 14.65 35.24 0.32
N ILE A 351 13.56 34.88 -0.35
CA ILE A 351 13.26 33.50 -0.75
C ILE A 351 13.95 33.24 -2.08
N THR A 352 14.92 32.33 -2.08
CA THR A 352 15.80 32.07 -3.24
C THR A 352 15.52 30.73 -3.91
N TYR A 353 14.58 29.94 -3.37
CA TYR A 353 14.10 28.70 -3.98
C TYR A 353 12.61 28.50 -3.67
N ILE A 354 11.84 28.05 -4.65
CA ILE A 354 10.48 27.55 -4.48
C ILE A 354 10.44 26.10 -4.93
N GLU A 355 10.10 25.22 -4.00
CA GLU A 355 9.65 23.87 -4.31
C GLU A 355 8.15 23.93 -4.58
N ALA A 356 7.80 23.97 -5.86
CA ALA A 356 6.44 24.14 -6.33
C ALA A 356 5.62 22.86 -6.18
N HIS A 357 4.29 23.01 -6.24
CA HIS A 357 3.41 21.89 -6.51
C HIS A 357 3.71 21.30 -7.90
N GLY A 358 3.84 22.11 -8.95
CA GLY A 358 4.50 21.79 -10.22
C GLY A 358 4.21 20.38 -10.73
N THR A 359 2.98 20.13 -11.15
CA THR A 359 2.49 18.80 -11.58
C THR A 359 2.77 18.50 -13.04
N GLY A 360 3.24 19.46 -13.84
CA GLY A 360 3.40 19.25 -15.28
C GLY A 360 2.06 19.20 -16.00
N THR A 361 1.07 19.95 -15.49
CA THR A 361 -0.24 20.10 -16.12
C THR A 361 -0.30 21.41 -16.91
N LYS A 362 -0.97 21.39 -18.07
CA LYS A 362 -1.07 22.56 -18.97
C LYS A 362 -1.61 23.82 -18.30
N LEU A 363 -2.57 23.64 -17.37
CA LEU A 363 -3.26 24.74 -16.71
C LEU A 363 -2.72 25.03 -15.31
N GLY A 364 -2.36 23.99 -14.55
CA GLY A 364 -1.95 24.15 -13.16
C GLY A 364 -0.61 24.89 -13.02
N ASP A 365 0.38 24.54 -13.83
CA ASP A 365 1.72 25.14 -13.76
C ASP A 365 1.68 26.66 -14.05
N PRO A 366 1.01 27.17 -15.11
CA PRO A 366 0.84 28.61 -15.30
C PRO A 366 0.11 29.33 -14.17
N ILE A 367 -0.95 28.73 -13.61
CA ILE A 367 -1.71 29.33 -12.50
C ILE A 367 -0.84 29.48 -11.25
N GLU A 368 -0.05 28.46 -10.93
CA GLU A 368 0.88 28.49 -9.79
C GLU A 368 1.97 29.55 -9.96
N ILE A 369 2.59 29.63 -11.14
CA ILE A 369 3.62 30.65 -11.40
C ILE A 369 3.04 32.05 -11.44
N GLU A 370 1.84 32.24 -11.98
CA GLU A 370 1.13 33.52 -11.92
C GLU A 370 0.91 33.96 -10.46
N ALA A 371 0.49 33.03 -9.59
CA ALA A 371 0.28 33.32 -8.18
C ALA A 371 1.57 33.79 -7.49
N LEU A 372 2.66 33.06 -7.69
CA LEU A 372 3.99 33.41 -7.18
C LEU A 372 4.48 34.77 -7.70
N LYS A 373 4.30 35.05 -9.01
CA LYS A 373 4.63 36.36 -9.60
C LYS A 373 3.86 37.47 -8.90
N ASN A 374 2.56 37.29 -8.69
CA ASN A 374 1.72 38.27 -8.02
C ASN A 374 2.10 38.48 -6.55
N ALA A 375 2.45 37.42 -5.83
CA ALA A 375 2.88 37.49 -4.43
C ALA A 375 4.24 38.22 -4.27
N PHE A 376 5.14 38.13 -5.26
CA PHE A 376 6.46 38.76 -5.21
C PHE A 376 6.49 40.19 -5.77
N LYS A 377 5.61 40.52 -6.73
CA LYS A 377 5.61 41.79 -7.49
C LYS A 377 5.60 43.04 -6.59
N GLY A 378 4.94 43.00 -5.44
CA GLY A 378 4.88 44.13 -4.50
C GLY A 378 6.14 44.33 -3.65
N TYR A 379 7.10 43.41 -3.71
CA TYR A 379 8.24 43.37 -2.79
C TYR A 379 9.59 43.53 -3.48
N THR A 380 9.68 43.24 -4.79
CA THR A 380 10.94 43.32 -5.53
C THR A 380 10.74 43.49 -7.03
N ASP A 381 11.63 44.27 -7.63
CA ASP A 381 11.79 44.37 -9.09
C ASP A 381 12.94 43.47 -9.60
N LYS A 382 13.68 42.78 -8.71
CA LYS A 382 14.77 41.88 -9.09
C LYS A 382 14.21 40.72 -9.91
N LYS A 383 14.97 40.34 -10.94
CA LYS A 383 14.61 39.28 -11.89
C LYS A 383 15.54 38.09 -11.73
N GLN A 384 15.06 36.90 -12.08
CA GLN A 384 15.89 35.69 -12.25
C GLN A 384 16.79 35.35 -11.05
N PHE A 385 16.33 35.58 -9.82
CA PHE A 385 17.12 35.30 -8.61
C PHE A 385 16.58 34.13 -7.79
N CYS A 386 15.31 33.75 -7.97
CA CYS A 386 14.66 32.68 -7.23
C CYS A 386 14.51 31.43 -8.12
N ALA A 387 15.12 30.32 -7.70
CA ALA A 387 15.03 29.07 -8.43
C ALA A 387 13.66 28.39 -8.23
N LEU A 388 13.12 27.77 -9.28
CA LEU A 388 11.94 26.91 -9.24
C LEU A 388 12.36 25.45 -9.44
N GLY A 389 11.67 24.54 -8.73
CA GLY A 389 11.78 23.10 -8.98
C GLY A 389 10.58 22.32 -8.45
N SER A 390 10.48 21.06 -8.86
CA SER A 390 9.51 20.10 -8.34
C SER A 390 10.09 18.69 -8.30
N VAL A 391 9.99 18.04 -7.15
CA VAL A 391 10.45 16.65 -6.94
C VAL A 391 9.64 15.63 -7.73
N LYS A 392 8.46 16.02 -8.21
CA LYS A 392 7.59 15.14 -9.00
C LYS A 392 8.25 14.73 -10.33
N THR A 393 9.20 15.52 -10.81
CA THR A 393 10.03 15.21 -11.98
C THR A 393 10.99 14.03 -11.73
N ASN A 394 11.34 13.75 -10.47
CA ASN A 394 12.21 12.64 -10.06
C ASN A 394 11.42 11.38 -9.69
N ILE A 395 10.35 11.51 -8.90
CA ILE A 395 9.68 10.37 -8.25
C ILE A 395 8.19 10.21 -8.61
N GLY A 396 7.67 11.07 -9.48
CA GLY A 396 6.23 11.14 -9.76
C GLY A 396 5.47 11.90 -8.67
N HIS A 397 4.17 12.00 -8.86
CA HIS A 397 3.27 12.64 -7.92
C HIS A 397 2.83 11.64 -6.84
N SER A 398 3.43 11.74 -5.65
CA SER A 398 3.11 10.89 -4.50
C SER A 398 1.83 11.27 -3.74
N SER A 399 0.86 11.87 -4.43
CA SER A 399 -0.49 12.19 -3.94
C SER A 399 -0.51 12.75 -2.51
N LEU A 400 -1.04 12.01 -1.53
CA LEU A 400 -1.13 12.44 -0.13
C LEU A 400 0.23 12.74 0.53
N ALA A 401 1.31 12.11 0.04
CA ALA A 401 2.69 12.27 0.50
C ALA A 401 3.49 13.29 -0.34
N ALA A 402 2.88 13.94 -1.33
CA ALA A 402 3.58 14.86 -2.23
C ALA A 402 4.19 16.06 -1.50
N GLY A 403 3.48 16.61 -0.53
CA GLY A 403 3.96 17.74 0.27
C GLY A 403 5.18 17.38 1.13
N ILE A 404 5.19 16.21 1.76
CA ILE A 404 6.31 15.78 2.62
C ILE A 404 7.53 15.40 1.79
N ALA A 405 7.36 14.81 0.61
CA ALA A 405 8.46 14.55 -0.32
C ALA A 405 9.16 15.86 -0.75
N SER A 406 8.36 16.87 -1.07
CA SER A 406 8.80 18.22 -1.45
C SER A 406 9.51 18.92 -0.27
N PHE A 407 8.91 18.86 0.92
CA PHE A 407 9.48 19.41 2.15
C PHE A 407 10.84 18.78 2.50
N LEU A 408 10.95 17.45 2.47
CA LEU A 408 12.18 16.74 2.78
C LEU A 408 13.29 17.03 1.76
N LYS A 409 12.96 17.19 0.46
CA LYS A 409 13.91 17.68 -0.55
C LYS A 409 14.47 19.05 -0.16
N VAL A 410 13.62 19.99 0.25
CA VAL A 410 14.05 21.33 0.70
C VAL A 410 14.93 21.24 1.95
N ILE A 411 14.54 20.45 2.95
CA ILE A 411 15.33 20.26 4.18
C ILE A 411 16.73 19.71 3.87
N LEU A 412 16.83 18.72 2.98
CA LEU A 412 18.11 18.16 2.56
C LEU A 412 18.94 19.16 1.74
N ALA A 413 18.29 19.91 0.85
CA ALA A 413 18.92 20.97 0.06
C ALA A 413 19.51 22.08 0.96
N LEU A 414 18.77 22.50 2.00
CA LEU A 414 19.22 23.48 2.99
C LEU A 414 20.44 22.98 3.79
N ASN A 415 20.44 21.72 4.21
CA ASN A 415 21.56 21.11 4.96
C ASN A 415 22.81 20.96 4.10
N ASN A 416 22.64 20.63 2.81
CA ASN A 416 23.75 20.41 1.90
C ASN A 416 24.18 21.65 1.12
N LYS A 417 23.48 22.78 1.27
CA LYS A 417 23.73 24.03 0.54
C LYS A 417 23.76 23.82 -0.98
N ILE A 418 22.82 23.02 -1.50
CA ILE A 418 22.73 22.66 -2.91
C ILE A 418 21.27 22.69 -3.36
N ILE A 419 20.98 23.35 -4.48
CA ILE A 419 19.70 23.23 -5.19
C ILE A 419 19.82 22.09 -6.20
N PRO A 420 19.05 20.99 -6.06
CA PRO A 420 19.06 19.87 -7.00
C PRO A 420 18.37 20.25 -8.32
N PRO A 421 18.70 19.58 -9.44
CA PRO A 421 18.02 19.78 -10.72
C PRO A 421 16.54 19.34 -10.66
N SER A 422 15.67 20.11 -11.30
CA SER A 422 14.34 19.71 -11.75
C SER A 422 14.46 19.11 -13.15
N LEU A 423 13.87 17.93 -13.37
CA LEU A 423 14.03 17.16 -14.60
C LEU A 423 12.95 17.48 -15.64
N ASN A 424 13.05 16.88 -16.82
CA ASN A 424 12.03 16.83 -17.88
C ASN A 424 11.65 18.18 -18.52
N LEU A 425 12.44 19.23 -18.30
CA LEU A 425 12.30 20.50 -19.03
C LEU A 425 13.16 20.50 -20.30
N THR A 426 12.50 20.54 -21.45
CA THR A 426 13.09 20.70 -22.78
C THR A 426 12.91 22.13 -23.29
N LYS A 427 11.68 22.67 -23.20
CA LYS A 427 11.35 24.04 -23.60
C LYS A 427 10.46 24.67 -22.53
N GLU A 428 10.88 25.81 -22.00
CA GLU A 428 10.07 26.58 -21.05
C GLU A 428 8.69 26.92 -21.64
N ASN A 429 7.65 26.72 -20.82
CA ASN A 429 6.29 27.05 -21.19
C ASN A 429 6.12 28.57 -21.35
N GLU A 430 5.73 28.99 -22.55
CA GLU A 430 5.62 30.40 -22.93
C GLU A 430 4.57 31.16 -22.09
N LEU A 431 3.58 30.46 -21.53
CA LEU A 431 2.55 31.05 -20.65
C LEU A 431 3.10 31.46 -19.29
N LEU A 432 4.29 30.98 -18.89
CA LEU A 432 4.88 31.32 -17.60
C LEU A 432 5.52 32.71 -17.61
N GLU A 433 6.01 33.16 -18.77
CA GLU A 433 6.70 34.45 -18.97
C GLU A 433 7.81 34.67 -17.92
N LEU A 434 8.71 33.70 -17.75
CA LEU A 434 9.66 33.74 -16.62
C LEU A 434 10.76 34.79 -16.80
N SER A 435 11.17 35.12 -18.02
CA SER A 435 12.29 36.03 -18.32
C SER A 435 12.22 37.37 -17.58
N ASP A 436 11.02 37.96 -17.49
CA ASP A 436 10.75 39.23 -16.81
C ASP A 436 10.20 39.04 -15.37
N SER A 437 10.38 37.85 -14.80
CA SER A 437 9.94 37.50 -13.45
C SER A 437 11.14 37.27 -12.49
N PRO A 438 10.89 37.23 -11.16
CA PRO A 438 11.87 36.80 -10.17
C PRO A 438 12.42 35.39 -10.38
N PHE A 439 11.72 34.55 -11.14
CA PHE A 439 11.85 33.10 -11.10
C PHE A 439 12.54 32.50 -12.32
N TYR A 440 13.34 31.46 -12.12
CA TYR A 440 13.90 30.65 -13.20
C TYR A 440 13.84 29.15 -12.85
N VAL A 441 13.66 28.27 -13.83
CA VAL A 441 13.65 26.81 -13.55
C VAL A 441 15.07 26.29 -13.38
N ASN A 442 15.33 25.60 -12.26
CA ASN A 442 16.65 25.06 -11.96
C ASN A 442 16.84 23.65 -12.56
N THR A 443 17.45 23.54 -13.73
CA THR A 443 17.66 22.25 -14.43
C THR A 443 19.01 21.59 -14.16
N LYS A 444 19.85 22.19 -13.30
CA LYS A 444 21.20 21.69 -12.98
C LYS A 444 21.46 21.79 -11.49
N GLN A 445 22.33 20.93 -10.96
CA GLN A 445 22.81 21.08 -9.59
C GLN A 445 23.52 22.43 -9.42
N ARG A 446 23.14 23.21 -8.41
CA ARG A 446 23.78 24.51 -8.09
C ARG A 446 24.11 24.61 -6.62
N ALA A 447 25.21 25.28 -6.29
CA ALA A 447 25.47 25.68 -4.91
C ALA A 447 24.40 26.68 -4.46
N TRP A 448 23.85 26.50 -3.26
CA TRP A 448 22.82 27.35 -2.68
C TRP A 448 23.46 28.24 -1.61
N ILE A 449 23.88 29.42 -2.06
CA ILE A 449 24.61 30.38 -1.26
C ILE A 449 23.80 31.68 -1.27
N SER A 450 23.49 32.21 -0.09
CA SER A 450 22.96 33.57 0.03
C SER A 450 24.12 34.56 0.14
N GLN A 451 23.99 35.72 -0.51
CA GLN A 451 24.90 36.85 -0.29
C GLN A 451 24.49 37.69 0.94
N GLU A 452 23.21 37.60 1.35
CA GLU A 452 22.63 38.39 2.42
C GLU A 452 21.70 37.51 3.28
N GLY A 453 22.09 37.24 4.53
CA GLY A 453 21.26 36.48 5.48
C GLY A 453 21.16 34.96 5.18
N PRO A 454 20.24 34.25 5.88
CA PRO A 454 20.07 32.81 5.72
C PRO A 454 19.37 32.45 4.39
N ILE A 455 19.71 31.30 3.81
CA ILE A 455 18.95 30.75 2.67
C ILE A 455 17.55 30.31 3.11
N ARG A 456 16.56 30.64 2.27
CA ARG A 456 15.13 30.36 2.50
C ARG A 456 14.48 29.76 1.27
N ALA A 457 13.52 28.87 1.50
CA ALA A 457 12.66 28.33 0.45
C ALA A 457 11.18 28.34 0.80
N GLY A 458 10.35 28.57 -0.21
CA GLY A 458 8.92 28.28 -0.17
C GLY A 458 8.65 26.83 -0.58
N VAL A 459 7.63 26.20 0.00
CA VAL A 459 7.14 24.88 -0.39
C VAL A 459 5.63 24.94 -0.56
N SER A 460 5.14 24.59 -1.74
CA SER A 460 3.71 24.60 -2.09
C SER A 460 3.16 23.19 -2.32
N SER A 461 1.92 22.95 -1.91
CA SER A 461 1.17 21.76 -2.34
C SER A 461 -0.31 22.05 -2.41
N PHE A 462 -0.94 21.73 -3.55
CA PHE A 462 -2.32 22.06 -3.87
C PHE A 462 -3.11 20.78 -4.12
N GLY A 463 -4.16 20.55 -3.34
CA GLY A 463 -5.07 19.44 -3.53
C GLY A 463 -6.00 19.71 -4.71
N PHE A 464 -6.31 18.69 -5.51
CA PHE A 464 -7.21 18.87 -6.66
C PHE A 464 -8.61 19.34 -6.27
N GLY A 465 -9.06 19.17 -5.02
CA GLY A 465 -10.32 19.77 -4.52
C GLY A 465 -10.20 21.25 -4.13
N GLY A 466 -9.05 21.87 -4.39
CA GLY A 466 -8.74 23.28 -4.18
C GLY A 466 -8.23 23.66 -2.79
N THR A 467 -7.92 22.70 -1.92
CA THR A 467 -7.21 22.99 -0.66
C THR A 467 -5.75 23.28 -0.94
N ASN A 468 -5.27 24.45 -0.54
CA ASN A 468 -3.89 24.87 -0.77
C ASN A 468 -3.11 24.91 0.54
N ALA A 469 -1.83 24.58 0.48
CA ALA A 469 -0.90 24.73 1.59
C ALA A 469 0.41 25.34 1.09
N HIS A 470 0.94 26.31 1.85
CA HIS A 470 2.23 26.95 1.58
C HIS A 470 2.99 27.16 2.89
N LEU A 471 4.30 26.97 2.85
CA LEU A 471 5.17 27.24 3.99
C LEU A 471 6.51 27.84 3.54
N VAL A 472 7.20 28.50 4.47
CA VAL A 472 8.57 28.99 4.27
C VAL A 472 9.50 28.33 5.28
N VAL A 473 10.58 27.75 4.76
CA VAL A 473 11.66 27.10 5.53
C VAL A 473 12.94 27.91 5.41
N GLU A 474 13.66 28.02 6.51
CA GLU A 474 14.96 28.69 6.62
C GLU A 474 16.02 27.68 7.10
N GLU A 475 17.26 27.86 6.65
CA GLU A 475 18.39 27.12 7.23
C GLU A 475 18.61 27.44 8.71
N PHE A 476 19.24 26.52 9.44
CA PHE A 476 19.75 26.82 10.77
C PHE A 476 21.18 27.38 10.68
N THR A 477 21.39 28.65 11.05
CA THR A 477 22.71 29.32 11.06
C THR A 477 23.37 29.37 12.43
N GLY A 478 22.73 28.83 13.48
CA GLY A 478 23.26 28.87 14.83
C GLY A 478 24.57 28.10 14.96
N THR A 479 25.50 28.61 15.77
CA THR A 479 26.75 27.90 16.08
C THR A 479 26.46 26.66 16.91
N ARG A 480 26.81 25.50 16.38
CA ARG A 480 26.86 24.25 17.15
C ARG A 480 27.86 24.42 18.30
N ARG A 481 27.58 23.78 19.44
CA ARG A 481 28.46 23.86 20.61
C ARG A 481 29.79 23.20 20.24
N LYS A 482 30.91 23.75 20.69
CA LYS A 482 32.20 23.05 20.55
C LYS A 482 32.19 21.91 21.54
N GLY A 483 32.08 20.68 21.03
CA GLY A 483 32.08 19.47 21.86
C GLY A 483 33.34 19.40 22.73
N SER A 484 33.23 19.00 24.01
CA SER A 484 34.42 18.74 24.82
C SER A 484 35.19 17.53 24.28
N ALA A 485 36.51 17.67 24.19
CA ALA A 485 37.40 16.64 23.66
C ALA A 485 37.81 15.70 24.80
N LEU A 486 37.17 14.52 24.86
CA LEU A 486 37.48 13.49 25.84
C LEU A 486 38.65 12.60 25.37
N PRO A 487 39.52 12.12 26.27
CA PRO A 487 40.69 11.31 25.88
C PRO A 487 40.31 9.94 25.30
N TYR A 488 39.22 9.34 25.79
CA TYR A 488 38.58 8.15 25.24
C TYR A 488 37.06 8.28 25.40
N CYS A 489 36.29 7.68 24.50
CA CYS A 489 34.83 7.64 24.54
C CYS A 489 34.32 6.19 24.49
N LEU A 490 33.13 5.97 25.02
CA LEU A 490 32.40 4.70 24.97
C LEU A 490 31.32 4.76 23.89
N ALA A 491 31.53 4.05 22.78
CA ALA A 491 30.55 3.88 21.71
C ALA A 491 29.67 2.67 22.00
N ALA A 492 28.36 2.86 22.17
CA ALA A 492 27.42 1.81 22.56
C ALA A 492 26.38 1.53 21.48
N PHE A 493 26.24 0.26 21.13
CA PHE A 493 25.28 -0.23 20.14
C PHE A 493 24.35 -1.26 20.79
N SER A 494 23.12 -1.33 20.31
CA SER A 494 22.21 -2.40 20.70
C SER A 494 21.14 -2.68 19.65
N ALA A 495 20.57 -3.88 19.72
CA ALA A 495 19.39 -4.30 18.95
C ALA A 495 18.62 -5.42 19.69
N ARG A 496 17.45 -5.81 19.18
CA ARG A 496 16.66 -6.90 19.77
C ARG A 496 17.25 -8.26 19.43
N THR A 497 17.79 -8.42 18.23
CA THR A 497 18.43 -9.66 17.76
C THR A 497 19.92 -9.47 17.44
N GLN A 498 20.66 -10.57 17.38
CA GLN A 498 22.09 -10.53 17.05
C GLN A 498 22.30 -10.10 15.58
N GLU A 499 21.40 -10.50 14.69
CA GLU A 499 21.43 -10.13 13.28
C GLU A 499 21.26 -8.61 13.10
N GLU A 500 20.24 -8.03 13.72
CA GLU A 500 20.01 -6.58 13.71
C GLU A 500 21.20 -5.80 14.30
N LEU A 501 21.83 -6.31 15.36
CA LEU A 501 23.02 -5.69 15.94
C LEU A 501 24.17 -5.66 14.92
N LEU A 502 24.42 -6.77 14.22
CA LEU A 502 25.45 -6.81 13.18
C LEU A 502 25.13 -5.90 11.99
N THR A 503 23.87 -5.85 11.56
CA THR A 503 23.44 -4.92 10.50
C THR A 503 23.68 -3.48 10.92
N ARG A 504 23.29 -3.11 12.15
CA ARG A 504 23.49 -1.77 12.71
C ARG A 504 24.97 -1.38 12.77
N LEU A 505 25.85 -2.31 13.16
CA LEU A 505 27.30 -2.07 13.18
C LEU A 505 27.87 -1.88 11.77
N LYS A 506 27.42 -2.66 10.79
CA LYS A 506 27.83 -2.52 9.38
C LYS A 506 27.37 -1.19 8.79
N GLU A 507 26.11 -0.81 9.00
CA GLU A 507 25.56 0.47 8.54
C GLU A 507 26.28 1.66 9.19
N PHE A 508 26.57 1.57 10.49
CA PHE A 508 27.38 2.57 11.19
C PHE A 508 28.79 2.69 10.59
N LEU A 509 29.47 1.57 10.34
CA LEU A 509 30.81 1.59 9.74
C LEU A 509 30.79 2.22 8.34
N VAL A 510 29.79 1.89 7.51
CA VAL A 510 29.62 2.50 6.17
C VAL A 510 29.35 4.00 6.28
N TRP A 511 28.51 4.42 7.25
CA TRP A 511 28.25 5.84 7.50
C TRP A 511 29.52 6.57 7.95
N SER A 512 30.24 6.00 8.92
CA SER A 512 31.46 6.57 9.51
C SER A 512 32.52 6.84 8.44
N LYS A 513 32.75 5.88 7.55
CA LYS A 513 33.70 6.00 6.42
C LYS A 513 33.33 7.06 5.38
N ASN A 514 32.04 7.31 5.19
CA ASN A 514 31.56 8.30 4.22
C ASN A 514 31.54 9.73 4.78
N GLN A 515 31.74 9.90 6.10
CA GLN A 515 31.75 11.19 6.77
C GLN A 515 32.97 11.37 7.71
N PRO A 516 34.21 11.20 7.22
CA PRO A 516 35.38 11.30 8.08
C PRO A 516 35.57 12.74 8.58
N GLY A 517 35.56 12.94 9.90
CA GLY A 517 35.91 14.22 10.52
C GLY A 517 34.87 15.34 10.39
N THR A 518 33.64 15.04 9.97
CA THR A 518 32.55 16.03 9.89
C THR A 518 31.89 16.31 11.25
N SER A 519 32.01 15.38 12.21
CA SER A 519 31.43 15.46 13.56
C SER A 519 32.50 15.16 14.62
N ASN A 520 32.34 15.73 15.82
CA ASN A 520 33.19 15.39 16.95
C ASN A 520 32.93 13.93 17.38
N PHE A 521 33.99 13.18 17.65
CA PHE A 521 33.88 11.78 18.08
C PHE A 521 33.13 11.61 19.41
N SER A 522 33.25 12.57 20.33
CA SER A 522 32.47 12.56 21.57
C SER A 522 30.98 12.78 21.32
N ASP A 523 30.60 13.59 20.33
CA ASP A 523 29.20 13.80 19.93
C ASP A 523 28.58 12.53 19.32
N ILE A 524 29.36 11.75 18.58
CA ILE A 524 28.97 10.42 18.07
C ILE A 524 28.66 9.48 19.24
N CYS A 525 29.59 9.35 20.18
CA CYS A 525 29.42 8.44 21.32
C CYS A 525 28.30 8.90 22.26
N TYR A 526 28.16 10.20 22.48
CA TYR A 526 27.04 10.80 23.21
C TYR A 526 25.71 10.46 22.56
N SER A 527 25.58 10.64 21.25
CA SER A 527 24.34 10.34 20.51
C SER A 527 24.02 8.85 20.48
N LEU A 528 25.04 7.97 20.46
CA LEU A 528 24.84 6.52 20.58
C LEU A 528 24.36 6.08 21.97
N GLY A 529 24.90 6.69 23.04
CA GLY A 529 24.59 6.32 24.42
C GLY A 529 23.33 7.01 24.98
N ASN A 530 23.24 8.33 24.91
CA ASN A 530 22.21 9.07 25.64
C ASN A 530 20.91 9.29 24.85
N ARG A 531 20.89 8.99 23.54
CA ARG A 531 19.81 9.40 22.64
C ARG A 531 19.15 8.23 21.90
N ARG A 532 19.46 6.99 22.29
CA ARG A 532 18.90 5.79 21.68
C ARG A 532 18.39 4.84 22.75
N LYS A 533 17.38 4.06 22.37
CA LYS A 533 16.93 2.95 23.20
C LYS A 533 18.00 1.86 23.24
N HIS A 534 18.28 1.35 24.44
CA HIS A 534 19.20 0.24 24.63
C HIS A 534 18.46 -1.10 24.76
N TYR A 535 18.70 -1.99 23.81
CA TYR A 535 18.07 -3.31 23.72
C TYR A 535 18.95 -4.42 24.33
N PRO A 536 18.43 -5.66 24.48
CA PRO A 536 19.15 -6.74 25.16
C PRO A 536 20.43 -7.22 24.46
N LYS A 537 20.52 -7.16 23.12
CA LYS A 537 21.76 -7.50 22.40
C LYS A 537 22.61 -6.25 22.31
N ARG A 538 23.77 -6.25 22.97
CA ARG A 538 24.60 -5.07 23.18
C ARG A 538 26.04 -5.32 22.72
N ALA A 539 26.62 -4.33 22.06
CA ALA A 539 28.05 -4.25 21.79
C ALA A 539 28.54 -2.86 22.18
N ALA A 540 29.72 -2.76 22.78
CA ALA A 540 30.30 -1.47 23.11
C ALA A 540 31.82 -1.47 22.95
N PHE A 541 32.36 -0.31 22.60
CA PHE A 541 33.75 -0.14 22.22
C PHE A 541 34.31 1.11 22.87
N VAL A 542 35.54 1.02 23.37
CA VAL A 542 36.30 2.16 23.91
C VAL A 542 37.34 2.54 22.88
N ALA A 543 37.30 3.78 22.43
CA ALA A 543 38.24 4.31 21.45
C ALA A 543 38.56 5.78 21.76
N SER A 544 39.70 6.26 21.27
CA SER A 544 40.14 7.67 21.37
C SER A 544 39.73 8.50 20.15
N SER A 545 39.32 7.84 19.06
CA SER A 545 38.95 8.50 17.81
C SER A 545 37.99 7.65 16.97
N GLN A 546 37.34 8.28 16.01
CA GLN A 546 36.49 7.61 15.01
C GLN A 546 37.27 6.56 14.21
N SER A 547 38.51 6.86 13.81
CA SER A 547 39.35 5.92 13.05
C SER A 547 39.73 4.67 13.86
N GLU A 548 39.98 4.81 15.16
CA GLU A 548 40.21 3.66 16.04
C GLU A 548 38.94 2.82 16.20
N LEU A 549 37.77 3.47 16.38
CA LEU A 549 36.49 2.78 16.43
C LEU A 549 36.22 1.97 15.15
N ASP A 550 36.42 2.56 13.98
CA ASP A 550 36.18 1.90 12.69
C ASP A 550 37.01 0.63 12.53
N LYS A 551 38.29 0.65 12.93
CA LYS A 551 39.17 -0.53 12.89
C LYS A 551 38.68 -1.65 13.81
N VAL A 552 38.34 -1.30 15.04
CA VAL A 552 37.84 -2.27 16.03
C VAL A 552 36.48 -2.85 15.57
N LEU A 553 35.62 -2.03 14.97
CA LEU A 553 34.36 -2.48 14.40
C LEU A 553 34.56 -3.44 13.22
N GLU A 554 35.48 -3.16 12.31
CA GLU A 554 35.83 -4.06 11.20
C GLU A 554 36.27 -5.43 11.70
N GLU A 555 37.21 -5.47 12.64
CA GLU A 555 37.69 -6.71 13.24
C GLU A 555 36.57 -7.48 13.94
N TYR A 556 35.74 -6.78 14.71
CA TYR A 556 34.59 -7.38 15.39
C TYR A 556 33.59 -7.98 14.41
N ILE A 557 33.20 -7.23 13.37
CA ILE A 557 32.26 -7.71 12.34
C ILE A 557 32.84 -8.93 11.61
N LEU A 558 34.12 -8.92 11.25
CA LEU A 558 34.79 -10.05 10.58
C LEU A 558 34.80 -11.31 11.46
N GLN A 559 35.05 -11.18 12.76
CA GLN A 559 35.01 -12.30 13.70
C GLN A 559 33.60 -12.88 13.82
N GLN A 560 32.57 -12.04 13.89
CA GLN A 560 31.17 -12.46 13.98
C GLN A 560 30.70 -13.19 12.72
N VAL A 561 31.17 -12.78 11.53
CA VAL A 561 30.89 -13.49 10.28
C VAL A 561 31.59 -14.84 10.22
N LYS A 562 32.85 -14.93 10.68
CA LYS A 562 33.66 -16.18 10.65
C LYS A 562 33.15 -17.26 11.60
N ASN A 563 32.70 -16.87 12.80
CA ASN A 563 32.27 -17.82 13.82
C ASN A 563 30.86 -18.39 13.59
N GLY A 564 30.15 -17.93 12.55
CA GLY A 564 28.71 -18.12 12.39
C GLY A 564 27.94 -17.35 13.47
N LEU A 565 26.64 -17.11 13.27
CA LEU A 565 25.75 -16.50 14.29
C LEU A 565 25.58 -17.36 15.56
N ASP A 566 26.43 -18.38 15.75
CA ASP A 566 26.40 -19.28 16.89
C ASP A 566 26.92 -18.54 18.13
N SER A 567 25.96 -17.99 18.87
CA SER A 567 26.08 -17.24 20.13
C SER A 567 27.01 -17.85 21.19
N LYS A 568 27.42 -19.12 21.06
CA LYS A 568 28.24 -19.84 22.05
C LYS A 568 29.74 -19.54 21.99
N ALA A 569 30.25 -18.95 20.91
CA ALA A 569 31.69 -18.68 20.77
C ALA A 569 32.19 -17.53 21.68
N PHE A 570 31.32 -16.57 22.04
CA PHE A 570 31.68 -15.41 22.87
C PHE A 570 31.07 -15.41 24.29
N GLU A 571 30.18 -16.35 24.63
CA GLU A 571 29.80 -16.58 26.03
C GLU A 571 30.98 -17.06 26.90
N LYS A 572 32.10 -17.48 26.28
CA LYS A 572 33.30 -17.94 26.98
C LYS A 572 34.22 -16.83 27.50
N GLU A 573 33.97 -15.57 27.18
CA GLU A 573 34.65 -14.44 27.82
C GLU A 573 33.64 -13.41 28.31
N LYS A 574 32.81 -13.77 29.30
CA LYS A 574 32.30 -12.74 30.22
C LYS A 574 33.51 -12.17 30.96
N PRO A 575 33.93 -10.91 30.72
CA PRO A 575 35.01 -10.35 31.50
C PRO A 575 34.55 -10.32 32.95
N LYS A 576 35.36 -10.84 33.89
CA LYS A 576 35.12 -10.69 35.32
C LYS A 576 35.31 -9.21 35.71
N GLY A 577 34.35 -8.37 35.37
CA GLY A 577 34.31 -6.95 35.72
C GLY A 577 33.73 -6.76 37.13
N LYS A 578 34.24 -5.78 37.86
CA LYS A 578 33.58 -5.26 39.06
C LYS A 578 32.23 -4.66 38.65
N GLN A 579 31.20 -4.87 39.45
CA GLN A 579 29.87 -4.26 39.28
C GLN A 579 30.01 -2.74 39.11
N ILE A 580 29.24 -2.13 38.21
CA ILE A 580 29.23 -0.66 38.06
C ILE A 580 28.82 -0.07 39.41
N ASN A 581 29.68 0.77 39.99
CA ASN A 581 29.39 1.49 41.22
C ASN A 581 29.50 3.01 40.98
N THR A 582 28.85 3.79 41.83
CA THR A 582 28.81 5.26 41.73
C THR A 582 30.20 5.90 41.80
N VAL A 583 31.16 5.22 42.44
CA VAL A 583 32.56 5.69 42.62
C VAL A 583 33.26 5.83 41.26
N LEU A 584 33.02 4.92 40.31
CA LEU A 584 33.60 5.02 38.97
C LEU A 584 33.20 6.31 38.24
N TYR A 585 31.96 6.78 38.41
CA TYR A 585 31.51 8.04 37.81
C TYR A 585 32.10 9.26 38.53
N GLN A 586 32.29 9.20 39.84
CA GLN A 586 32.92 10.29 40.60
C GLN A 586 34.39 10.48 40.21
N GLU A 587 35.11 9.39 39.91
CA GLU A 587 36.48 9.47 39.40
C GLU A 587 36.56 10.16 38.03
N LEU A 588 35.53 10.02 37.17
CA LEU A 588 35.46 10.69 35.86
C LEU A 588 35.18 12.20 35.96
N GLU A 589 34.73 12.69 37.11
CA GLU A 589 34.53 14.11 37.38
C GLU A 589 35.84 14.83 37.77
N ASP A 590 36.92 14.08 38.04
CA ASP A 590 38.24 14.66 38.32
C ASP A 590 38.93 15.12 37.03
N GLU A 591 39.08 16.44 36.87
CA GLU A 591 39.76 17.06 35.73
C GLU A 591 41.23 16.63 35.59
N ASN A 592 41.86 16.13 36.66
CA ASN A 592 43.25 15.66 36.66
C ASN A 592 43.39 14.13 36.47
N LEU A 593 42.30 13.42 36.13
CA LEU A 593 42.33 11.97 35.98
C LEU A 593 43.30 11.55 34.85
N PRO A 594 44.28 10.66 35.13
CA PRO A 594 45.18 10.16 34.09
C PRO A 594 44.43 9.45 32.97
N LYS A 595 44.85 9.65 31.71
CA LYS A 595 44.19 9.05 30.52
C LYS A 595 44.06 7.53 30.59
N GLU A 596 45.04 6.84 31.17
CA GLU A 596 44.98 5.39 31.35
C GLU A 596 43.91 4.99 32.38
N ARG A 597 43.80 5.74 33.49
CA ARG A 597 42.75 5.51 34.48
C ARG A 597 41.36 5.79 33.91
N TRP A 598 41.22 6.86 33.12
CA TRP A 598 40.00 7.14 32.36
C TRP A 598 39.59 5.94 31.48
N LYS A 599 40.55 5.39 30.71
CA LYS A 599 40.32 4.23 29.85
C LYS A 599 39.91 2.98 30.64
N GLU A 600 40.55 2.70 31.77
CA GLU A 600 40.17 1.57 32.66
C GLU A 600 38.73 1.66 33.16
N ILE A 601 38.29 2.88 33.54
CA ILE A 601 36.92 3.11 33.96
C ILE A 601 35.96 2.84 32.80
N LEU A 602 36.23 3.36 31.59
CA LEU A 602 35.39 3.10 30.42
C LEU A 602 35.33 1.62 30.04
N LEU A 603 36.43 0.87 30.19
CA LEU A 603 36.45 -0.58 29.96
C LEU A 603 35.59 -1.34 30.99
N SER A 604 35.52 -0.84 32.23
CA SER A 604 34.62 -1.38 33.27
C SER A 604 33.16 -1.08 32.93
N LEU A 605 32.84 0.17 32.53
CA LEU A 605 31.50 0.55 32.08
C LEU A 605 31.05 -0.22 30.83
N ARG A 606 31.95 -0.40 29.85
CA ARG A 606 31.73 -1.25 28.66
C ARG A 606 31.29 -2.65 29.05
N THR A 607 32.00 -3.25 30.01
CA THR A 607 31.73 -4.62 30.49
C THR A 607 30.36 -4.70 31.16
N GLY A 608 30.05 -3.78 32.08
CA GLY A 608 28.75 -3.74 32.74
C GLY A 608 27.60 -3.52 31.74
N TYR A 609 27.76 -2.59 30.79
CA TYR A 609 26.78 -2.37 29.72
C TYR A 609 26.50 -3.64 28.91
N MET A 610 27.55 -4.35 28.48
CA MET A 610 27.42 -5.63 27.75
C MET A 610 26.78 -6.74 28.59
N ASN A 611 26.88 -6.68 29.92
CA ASN A 611 26.21 -7.60 30.85
C ASN A 611 24.75 -7.21 31.15
N GLY A 612 24.25 -6.12 30.58
CA GLY A 612 22.87 -5.66 30.77
C GLY A 612 22.69 -4.57 31.82
N GLU A 613 23.77 -4.13 32.48
CA GLU A 613 23.71 -3.03 33.46
C GLU A 613 23.36 -1.70 32.75
N GLU A 614 22.71 -0.78 33.48
CA GLU A 614 22.37 0.55 32.97
C GLU A 614 23.54 1.52 33.18
N ILE A 615 23.81 2.34 32.16
CA ILE A 615 24.86 3.37 32.19
C ILE A 615 24.25 4.73 32.46
N GLN A 616 24.85 5.50 33.36
CA GLN A 616 24.47 6.90 33.60
C GLN A 616 25.14 7.80 32.55
N TRP A 617 24.62 7.76 31.33
CA TRP A 617 25.18 8.46 30.17
C TRP A 617 25.34 9.97 30.39
N SER A 618 24.41 10.61 31.11
CA SER A 618 24.46 12.03 31.45
C SER A 618 25.62 12.41 32.39
N ARG A 619 26.15 11.45 33.16
CA ARG A 619 27.37 11.65 33.97
C ARG A 619 28.64 11.39 33.18
N LEU A 620 28.60 10.47 32.23
CA LEU A 620 29.72 10.19 31.35
C LEU A 620 29.94 11.31 30.32
N TYR A 621 28.84 11.87 29.82
CA TYR A 621 28.81 12.94 28.83
C TYR A 621 27.93 14.06 29.38
N ALA A 622 28.55 15.17 29.79
CA ALA A 622 27.80 16.33 30.25
C ALA A 622 26.93 16.86 29.09
N GLU A 623 25.60 16.76 29.18
CA GLU A 623 24.67 17.07 28.07
C GLU A 623 24.84 18.49 27.50
N LYS A 624 25.36 19.43 28.30
CA LYS A 624 25.59 20.81 27.86
C LYS A 624 26.84 20.97 26.98
N GLU A 625 27.71 19.97 26.95
CA GLU A 625 28.99 19.99 26.26
C GLU A 625 29.02 19.19 24.97
N HIS A 626 27.93 18.51 24.58
CA HIS A 626 27.88 17.68 23.37
C HIS A 626 26.70 18.04 22.48
N ASN A 627 26.87 17.86 21.16
CA ASN A 627 25.79 18.02 20.19
C ASN A 627 25.14 16.68 19.89
N LYS A 628 23.82 16.70 19.67
CA LYS A 628 23.11 15.60 19.05
C LYS A 628 23.41 15.59 17.56
N ILE A 629 23.71 14.42 17.00
CA ILE A 629 23.98 14.27 15.57
C ILE A 629 23.15 13.13 14.95
N PRO A 630 22.77 13.26 13.66
CA PRO A 630 22.14 12.19 12.90
C PRO A 630 23.10 11.02 12.77
N LEU A 631 22.59 9.83 13.03
CA LEU A 631 23.32 8.57 13.00
C LEU A 631 22.42 7.51 12.35
N PRO A 632 22.98 6.44 11.75
CA PRO A 632 22.16 5.39 11.13
C PRO A 632 21.05 4.88 12.04
N LEU A 633 19.86 4.72 11.48
CA LEU A 633 18.63 4.42 12.20
C LEU A 633 18.44 2.91 12.37
N TYR A 634 17.43 2.50 13.14
CA TYR A 634 17.22 1.10 13.50
C TYR A 634 16.98 0.21 12.26
N PRO A 635 17.74 -0.91 12.11
CA PRO A 635 17.57 -1.81 10.98
C PRO A 635 16.46 -2.83 11.29
N PHE A 636 15.21 -2.48 10.99
CA PHE A 636 14.07 -3.39 11.15
C PHE A 636 14.23 -4.68 10.34
N THR A 637 13.72 -5.80 10.88
CA THR A 637 13.63 -7.03 10.09
C THR A 637 12.70 -6.83 8.89
N ARG A 638 13.02 -7.48 7.77
CA ARG A 638 12.32 -7.28 6.48
C ARG A 638 11.57 -8.55 6.09
N ASN A 639 10.69 -9.02 6.96
CA ASN A 639 9.84 -10.18 6.73
C ASN A 639 8.60 -9.79 5.91
N SER A 640 8.18 -10.67 4.99
CA SER A 640 7.02 -10.43 4.11
C SER A 640 5.72 -10.66 4.87
N TYR A 641 4.85 -9.66 4.84
CA TYR A 641 3.47 -9.69 5.31
C TYR A 641 2.60 -9.16 4.18
N TRP A 642 1.86 -10.05 3.55
CA TRP A 642 0.99 -9.70 2.44
C TRP A 642 -0.12 -10.73 2.39
N VAL A 643 -1.36 -10.30 2.15
CA VAL A 643 -2.43 -11.24 1.83
C VAL A 643 -2.11 -11.81 0.46
N LYS A 644 -1.63 -13.04 0.43
CA LYS A 644 -1.45 -13.77 -0.81
C LYS A 644 -2.79 -14.28 -1.28
N GLU A 645 -2.90 -14.51 -2.58
CA GLU A 645 -3.90 -15.41 -3.10
C GLU A 645 -3.87 -16.65 -2.22
N LYS A 646 -5.03 -17.00 -1.68
CA LYS A 646 -5.20 -18.38 -1.31
C LYS A 646 -4.97 -19.14 -2.63
N GLU A 647 -3.76 -19.69 -2.81
CA GLU A 647 -3.69 -21.08 -3.28
C GLU A 647 -4.87 -21.74 -2.57
N ILE A 648 -5.72 -22.43 -3.31
CA ILE A 648 -6.82 -23.22 -2.75
C ILE A 648 -6.17 -24.32 -1.87
N ARG A 649 -5.56 -23.91 -0.78
CA ARG A 649 -5.06 -24.64 0.35
C ARG A 649 -6.20 -24.51 1.32
N ASN A 650 -7.23 -25.29 1.03
CA ASN A 650 -8.03 -25.97 2.04
C ASN A 650 -8.15 -25.15 3.33
N THR A 651 -8.66 -23.91 3.25
CA THR A 651 -9.17 -23.30 4.46
C THR A 651 -10.29 -24.21 4.91
N ALA A 652 -10.27 -24.59 6.18
CA ALA A 652 -11.04 -25.68 6.77
C ALA A 652 -12.58 -25.62 6.57
N LYS A 653 -13.10 -24.64 5.83
CA LYS A 653 -14.48 -24.56 5.33
C LYS A 653 -14.72 -25.25 3.97
N GLU A 654 -13.73 -25.35 3.07
CA GLU A 654 -13.90 -26.04 1.77
C GLU A 654 -13.59 -27.53 1.79
N LYS A 655 -12.92 -28.03 2.84
CA LYS A 655 -12.67 -29.48 3.03
C LYS A 655 -13.94 -30.33 3.14
N ASN A 656 -15.12 -29.72 3.17
CA ASN A 656 -16.40 -30.40 3.21
C ASN A 656 -17.18 -30.34 1.90
N LYS A 657 -16.69 -29.66 0.84
CA LYS A 657 -17.33 -29.71 -0.47
C LYS A 657 -17.08 -31.06 -1.12
N ILE A 658 -18.12 -31.66 -1.69
CA ILE A 658 -18.03 -32.95 -2.38
C ILE A 658 -17.42 -32.78 -3.78
N HIS A 659 -17.60 -31.61 -4.39
CA HIS A 659 -17.09 -31.24 -5.71
C HIS A 659 -17.05 -29.70 -5.84
N PRO A 660 -16.25 -29.08 -6.73
CA PRO A 660 -16.24 -27.63 -6.92
C PRO A 660 -17.61 -26.97 -7.20
N LEU A 661 -18.54 -27.74 -7.77
CA LEU A 661 -19.94 -27.35 -8.04
C LEU A 661 -20.97 -28.08 -7.17
N ILE A 662 -20.56 -28.76 -6.09
CA ILE A 662 -21.47 -29.48 -5.18
C ILE A 662 -20.95 -29.37 -3.73
N ASP A 663 -21.70 -28.70 -2.87
CA ASP A 663 -21.25 -28.49 -1.49
C ASP A 663 -21.50 -29.70 -0.61
N VAL A 664 -22.74 -30.20 -0.57
CA VAL A 664 -23.11 -31.22 0.42
C VAL A 664 -24.21 -32.14 -0.10
N ASN A 665 -24.15 -33.40 0.30
CA ASN A 665 -25.21 -34.38 0.10
C ASN A 665 -26.24 -34.23 1.23
N ILE A 666 -27.47 -33.86 0.87
CA ILE A 666 -28.60 -33.65 1.79
C ILE A 666 -29.68 -34.73 1.62
N SER A 667 -29.30 -35.88 1.03
CA SER A 667 -30.21 -36.99 0.76
C SER A 667 -30.83 -37.55 2.04
N THR A 668 -32.05 -38.05 1.90
CA THR A 668 -32.74 -38.82 2.95
C THR A 668 -33.08 -40.20 2.42
N LEU A 669 -33.64 -41.08 3.25
CA LEU A 669 -34.14 -42.38 2.77
C LEU A 669 -35.25 -42.28 1.71
N LYS A 670 -35.86 -41.10 1.54
CA LYS A 670 -36.96 -40.88 0.58
C LYS A 670 -36.48 -40.32 -0.76
N GLU A 671 -35.41 -39.55 -0.75
CA GLU A 671 -35.00 -38.75 -1.90
C GLU A 671 -33.48 -38.53 -1.90
N GLN A 672 -32.89 -38.62 -3.10
CA GLN A 672 -31.47 -38.36 -3.33
C GLN A 672 -31.31 -36.90 -3.77
N ARG A 673 -30.61 -36.10 -2.95
CA ARG A 673 -30.48 -34.64 -3.12
C ARG A 673 -29.09 -34.12 -2.76
N PHE A 674 -28.62 -33.15 -3.53
CA PHE A 674 -27.38 -32.43 -3.29
C PHE A 674 -27.65 -30.93 -3.27
N LEU A 675 -26.95 -30.20 -2.40
CA LEU A 675 -27.06 -28.75 -2.28
C LEU A 675 -25.80 -28.07 -2.81
N THR A 676 -25.99 -26.98 -3.54
CA THR A 676 -24.95 -26.08 -4.03
C THR A 676 -25.33 -24.65 -3.68
N LYS A 677 -24.43 -23.95 -3.00
CA LYS A 677 -24.54 -22.55 -2.62
C LYS A 677 -23.70 -21.72 -3.56
N LEU A 678 -24.33 -20.77 -4.22
CA LEU A 678 -23.70 -19.88 -5.19
C LEU A 678 -23.55 -18.50 -4.56
N ASN A 679 -22.32 -17.98 -4.55
CA ASN A 679 -22.01 -16.64 -4.07
C ASN A 679 -21.33 -15.78 -5.16
N THR A 680 -21.38 -14.45 -5.01
CA THR A 680 -20.87 -13.50 -6.02
C THR A 680 -19.37 -13.59 -6.34
N PHE A 681 -18.60 -14.27 -5.49
CA PHE A 681 -17.16 -14.40 -5.60
C PHE A 681 -16.72 -15.73 -6.22
N ASP A 682 -17.62 -16.71 -6.33
CA ASP A 682 -17.31 -18.01 -6.94
C ASP A 682 -16.89 -17.85 -8.40
N LEU A 683 -15.82 -18.56 -8.76
CA LEU A 683 -15.25 -18.56 -10.11
C LEU A 683 -16.28 -18.93 -11.19
N PHE A 684 -17.18 -19.86 -10.86
CA PHE A 684 -18.26 -20.34 -11.73
C PHE A 684 -19.38 -19.30 -11.93
N ASN A 685 -19.41 -18.23 -11.12
CA ASN A 685 -20.38 -17.14 -11.19
C ASN A 685 -19.81 -15.89 -11.90
N LYS A 686 -18.55 -15.95 -12.36
CA LYS A 686 -17.91 -14.91 -13.20
C LYS A 686 -18.11 -15.16 -14.69
N GLY A 687 -19.13 -15.95 -15.06
CA GLY A 687 -19.40 -16.46 -16.40
C GLY A 687 -19.61 -15.40 -17.47
N CYS A 688 -20.78 -14.78 -17.46
CA CYS A 688 -21.18 -13.76 -18.41
C CYS A 688 -21.76 -12.56 -17.65
N VAL A 689 -21.35 -11.35 -18.03
CA VAL A 689 -21.80 -10.07 -17.48
C VAL A 689 -22.44 -9.26 -18.59
N GLU A 690 -23.67 -8.81 -18.36
CA GLU A 690 -24.42 -7.93 -19.28
C GLU A 690 -25.00 -6.77 -18.47
N GLY A 691 -24.43 -5.58 -18.63
CA GLY A 691 -24.71 -4.46 -17.73
C GLY A 691 -24.35 -4.79 -16.28
N GLU A 692 -25.31 -4.68 -15.36
CA GLU A 692 -25.14 -5.02 -13.93
C GLU A 692 -25.46 -6.49 -13.62
N LYS A 693 -26.02 -7.24 -14.58
CA LYS A 693 -26.46 -8.63 -14.39
C LYS A 693 -25.29 -9.60 -14.59
N ARG A 694 -25.22 -10.61 -13.72
CA ARG A 694 -24.29 -11.74 -13.86
C ARG A 694 -25.07 -13.02 -14.07
N TYR A 695 -24.70 -13.81 -15.06
CA TYR A 695 -25.40 -15.05 -15.40
C TYR A 695 -24.62 -16.27 -14.94
N PHE A 696 -25.32 -17.27 -14.40
CA PHE A 696 -24.79 -18.62 -14.19
C PHE A 696 -24.77 -19.38 -15.53
N PRO A 697 -23.59 -19.76 -16.06
CA PRO A 697 -23.51 -20.49 -17.32
C PRO A 697 -24.20 -21.85 -17.25
N SER A 698 -25.04 -22.17 -18.24
CA SER A 698 -25.77 -23.44 -18.29
C SER A 698 -24.86 -24.67 -18.39
N SER A 699 -23.61 -24.49 -18.85
CA SER A 699 -22.59 -25.53 -18.86
C SER A 699 -22.25 -26.04 -17.45
N ASN A 700 -22.40 -25.21 -16.41
CA ASN A 700 -22.21 -25.63 -15.02
C ASN A 700 -23.24 -26.67 -14.59
N TYR A 701 -24.50 -26.55 -15.05
CA TYR A 701 -25.56 -27.52 -14.77
C TYR A 701 -25.21 -28.92 -15.28
N LEU A 702 -24.52 -29.01 -16.42
CA LEU A 702 -24.12 -30.30 -17.00
C LEU A 702 -23.13 -31.05 -16.12
N GLU A 703 -22.12 -30.34 -15.59
CA GLU A 703 -21.16 -30.94 -14.67
C GLU A 703 -21.80 -31.28 -13.32
N MET A 704 -22.71 -30.44 -12.82
CA MET A 704 -23.49 -30.73 -11.62
C MET A 704 -24.30 -32.02 -11.79
N ILE A 705 -25.12 -32.11 -12.86
CA ILE A 705 -25.98 -33.26 -13.14
C ILE A 705 -25.13 -34.54 -13.28
N ARG A 706 -24.08 -34.50 -14.10
CA ARG A 706 -23.15 -35.63 -14.28
C ARG A 706 -22.61 -36.09 -12.94
N LYS A 707 -21.97 -35.19 -12.19
CA LYS A 707 -21.24 -35.56 -10.99
C LYS A 707 -22.17 -36.04 -9.87
N THR A 708 -23.32 -35.40 -9.67
CA THR A 708 -24.29 -35.86 -8.65
C THR A 708 -24.86 -37.25 -8.97
N ALA A 709 -25.07 -37.55 -10.25
CA ALA A 709 -25.55 -38.85 -10.69
C ALA A 709 -24.50 -39.95 -10.48
N GLU A 710 -23.24 -39.71 -10.87
CA GLU A 710 -22.13 -40.64 -10.62
C GLU A 710 -21.92 -40.90 -9.13
N LEU A 711 -22.05 -39.87 -8.29
CA LEU A 711 -21.95 -40.01 -6.83
C LEU A 711 -23.10 -40.83 -6.23
N SER A 712 -24.24 -40.93 -6.93
CA SER A 712 -25.43 -41.62 -6.44
C SER A 712 -25.55 -43.05 -6.96
N VAL A 713 -25.04 -43.30 -8.17
CA VAL A 713 -25.11 -44.60 -8.85
C VAL A 713 -23.77 -45.35 -8.82
N GLU A 714 -22.68 -44.67 -8.45
CA GLU A 714 -21.31 -45.20 -8.41
C GLU A 714 -20.83 -45.77 -9.75
N LYS A 715 -21.29 -45.19 -10.86
CA LYS A 715 -20.89 -45.51 -12.23
C LYS A 715 -20.67 -44.24 -13.03
N GLU A 716 -19.76 -44.28 -14.00
CA GLU A 716 -19.54 -43.16 -14.92
C GLU A 716 -20.72 -42.97 -15.87
N VAL A 717 -21.07 -41.71 -16.10
CA VAL A 717 -22.13 -41.34 -17.05
C VAL A 717 -21.57 -41.41 -18.47
N ARG A 718 -22.28 -42.07 -19.37
CA ARG A 718 -21.90 -42.18 -20.79
C ARG A 718 -22.72 -41.24 -21.68
N TYR A 719 -24.03 -41.13 -21.41
CA TYR A 719 -24.92 -40.26 -22.18
C TYR A 719 -25.73 -39.37 -21.24
N ILE A 720 -25.92 -38.11 -21.66
CA ILE A 720 -26.90 -37.19 -21.09
C ILE A 720 -27.93 -36.96 -22.19
N ASP A 721 -29.12 -37.51 -22.01
CA ASP A 721 -30.22 -37.46 -22.96
C ASP A 721 -31.27 -36.42 -22.52
N ASN A 722 -31.90 -35.79 -23.52
CA ASN A 722 -33.01 -34.87 -23.35
C ASN A 722 -32.73 -33.72 -22.36
N PHE A 723 -31.52 -33.15 -22.37
CA PHE A 723 -31.21 -32.00 -21.55
C PHE A 723 -32.10 -30.82 -21.93
N ARG A 724 -32.73 -30.21 -20.94
CA ARG A 724 -33.54 -28.99 -21.06
C ARG A 724 -33.06 -28.00 -20.03
N CYS A 725 -32.94 -26.75 -20.43
CA CYS A 725 -32.55 -25.65 -19.54
C CYS A 725 -33.52 -24.49 -19.75
N ALA A 726 -34.01 -23.93 -18.65
CA ALA A 726 -34.99 -22.84 -18.68
C ALA A 726 -34.33 -21.45 -18.78
N GLY A 727 -33.02 -21.39 -19.04
CA GLY A 727 -32.21 -20.18 -19.09
C GLY A 727 -31.12 -20.14 -18.02
N SER A 728 -30.27 -19.11 -18.07
CA SER A 728 -29.22 -18.88 -17.07
C SER A 728 -29.76 -18.07 -15.89
N GLU A 729 -29.51 -18.54 -14.67
CA GLU A 729 -29.82 -17.80 -13.44
C GLU A 729 -29.10 -16.45 -13.38
N VAL A 730 -29.80 -15.40 -12.94
CA VAL A 730 -29.26 -14.05 -12.80
C VAL A 730 -28.93 -13.76 -11.34
N PHE A 731 -27.68 -13.42 -11.06
CA PHE A 731 -27.24 -13.03 -9.72
C PHE A 731 -27.32 -11.52 -9.53
N ASN A 732 -28.06 -11.10 -8.51
CA ASN A 732 -28.19 -9.70 -8.09
C ASN A 732 -27.46 -9.41 -6.77
N GLY A 733 -26.34 -10.09 -6.50
CA GLY A 733 -25.55 -9.84 -5.30
C GLY A 733 -25.96 -10.61 -4.04
N LYS A 734 -26.95 -11.51 -4.13
CA LYS A 734 -27.43 -12.35 -3.01
C LYS A 734 -26.88 -13.78 -3.14
N GLU A 735 -26.92 -14.55 -2.05
CA GLU A 735 -26.62 -15.99 -2.05
C GLU A 735 -27.81 -16.73 -2.68
N HIS A 736 -27.54 -17.64 -3.64
CA HIS A 736 -28.57 -18.50 -4.25
C HIS A 736 -28.30 -19.95 -3.89
N LEU A 737 -29.38 -20.71 -3.66
CA LEU A 737 -29.31 -22.14 -3.35
C LEU A 737 -29.86 -22.95 -4.53
N LEU A 738 -29.03 -23.86 -5.04
CA LEU A 738 -29.45 -24.85 -6.01
C LEU A 738 -29.50 -26.23 -5.36
N THR A 739 -30.62 -26.92 -5.56
CA THR A 739 -30.78 -28.33 -5.18
C THR A 739 -30.75 -29.19 -6.44
N THR A 740 -29.84 -30.15 -6.51
CA THR A 740 -29.88 -31.20 -7.53
C THR A 740 -30.59 -32.44 -6.98
N CYS A 741 -31.72 -32.79 -7.57
CA CYS A 741 -32.55 -33.94 -7.21
C CYS A 741 -32.36 -35.07 -8.22
N ILE A 742 -32.25 -36.31 -7.74
CA ILE A 742 -32.04 -37.49 -8.58
C ILE A 742 -33.18 -38.48 -8.34
N TYR A 743 -33.80 -38.90 -9.43
CA TYR A 743 -34.95 -39.80 -9.46
C TYR A 743 -34.59 -41.08 -10.24
N PRO A 744 -34.95 -42.26 -9.71
CA PRO A 744 -34.73 -43.52 -10.42
C PRO A 744 -35.62 -43.59 -11.67
N HIS A 745 -35.04 -44.00 -12.81
CA HIS A 745 -35.76 -44.15 -14.08
C HIS A 745 -35.31 -45.44 -14.80
N GLY A 746 -35.84 -46.59 -14.37
CA GLY A 746 -35.42 -47.89 -14.90
C GLY A 746 -33.98 -48.23 -14.48
N GLU A 747 -33.10 -48.51 -15.45
CA GLU A 747 -31.66 -48.70 -15.23
C GLU A 747 -30.86 -47.37 -15.30
N ASP A 748 -31.54 -46.28 -15.63
CA ASP A 748 -31.01 -44.93 -15.79
C ASP A 748 -31.52 -44.01 -14.65
N CYS A 749 -31.16 -42.73 -14.67
CA CYS A 749 -31.72 -41.75 -13.73
C CYS A 749 -32.21 -40.48 -14.42
N GLN A 750 -33.26 -39.87 -13.87
CA GLN A 750 -33.69 -38.52 -14.20
C GLN A 750 -33.12 -37.57 -13.15
N VAL A 751 -32.58 -36.43 -13.58
CA VAL A 751 -31.98 -35.45 -12.68
C VAL A 751 -32.55 -34.08 -12.98
N GLU A 752 -32.88 -33.35 -11.92
CA GLU A 752 -33.42 -31.99 -11.97
C GLU A 752 -32.58 -31.08 -11.06
N ILE A 753 -32.29 -29.86 -11.54
CA ILE A 753 -31.70 -28.78 -10.74
C ILE A 753 -32.79 -27.76 -10.46
N ILE A 754 -33.02 -27.48 -9.18
CA ILE A 754 -34.07 -26.59 -8.69
C ILE A 754 -33.40 -25.41 -7.97
N ALA A 755 -33.72 -24.20 -8.38
CA ALA A 755 -33.38 -22.99 -7.63
C ALA A 755 -34.42 -22.75 -6.54
N CYS A 756 -33.95 -22.61 -5.29
CA CYS A 756 -34.81 -22.28 -4.15
C CYS A 756 -34.83 -20.77 -3.96
N ASN A 757 -35.97 -20.14 -4.25
CA ASN A 757 -36.21 -18.70 -4.06
C ASN A 757 -37.24 -18.46 -2.95
N ASP A 758 -37.32 -17.23 -2.43
CA ASP A 758 -38.21 -16.86 -1.31
C ASP A 758 -39.73 -16.94 -1.65
N GLU A 759 -40.08 -17.01 -2.95
CA GLU A 759 -41.48 -16.99 -3.43
C GLU A 759 -41.95 -18.37 -3.93
N GLU A 760 -41.24 -19.01 -4.88
CA GLU A 760 -41.52 -20.38 -5.38
C GLU A 760 -40.23 -21.06 -5.90
N ASP A 761 -40.16 -22.40 -5.78
CA ASP A 761 -39.08 -23.23 -6.35
C ASP A 761 -39.24 -23.35 -7.88
N PHE A 762 -38.14 -23.24 -8.62
CA PHE A 762 -38.15 -23.31 -10.09
C PHE A 762 -37.10 -24.29 -10.64
N VAL A 763 -37.46 -25.08 -11.66
CA VAL A 763 -36.57 -26.06 -12.29
C VAL A 763 -35.68 -25.36 -13.33
N CYS A 764 -34.39 -25.20 -13.01
CA CYS A 764 -33.41 -24.56 -13.89
C CYS A 764 -32.98 -25.46 -15.05
N ALA A 765 -32.79 -26.76 -14.76
CA ALA A 765 -32.31 -27.73 -15.73
C ALA A 765 -32.78 -29.15 -15.40
N GLN A 766 -32.97 -29.97 -16.42
CA GLN A 766 -33.30 -31.39 -16.27
C GLN A 766 -32.66 -32.24 -17.38
N ALA A 767 -32.35 -33.50 -17.07
CA ALA A 767 -31.87 -34.48 -18.05
C ALA A 767 -32.10 -35.93 -17.60
N GLN A 768 -31.94 -36.85 -18.54
CA GLN A 768 -31.84 -38.28 -18.30
C GLN A 768 -30.38 -38.72 -18.47
N LEU A 769 -29.83 -39.50 -17.54
CA LEU A 769 -28.45 -39.98 -17.63
C LEU A 769 -28.39 -41.49 -17.74
N VAL A 770 -27.55 -41.93 -18.67
CA VAL A 770 -27.30 -43.34 -18.99
C VAL A 770 -25.85 -43.68 -18.64
N PHE A 771 -25.64 -44.77 -17.91
CA PHE A 771 -24.34 -45.16 -17.36
C PHE A 771 -23.61 -46.23 -18.19
N GLU A 772 -22.30 -46.36 -18.00
CA GLU A 772 -21.48 -47.35 -18.70
C GLU A 772 -21.89 -48.81 -18.36
N GLY A 773 -21.95 -49.68 -19.37
CA GLY A 773 -22.23 -51.11 -19.24
C GLY A 773 -23.66 -51.59 -19.56
N MET A 774 -24.59 -50.70 -19.94
CA MET A 774 -26.03 -51.07 -20.11
C MET A 774 -26.58 -51.07 -21.55
N LYS A 775 -25.86 -50.58 -22.56
CA LYS A 775 -26.18 -50.80 -24.00
C LYS A 775 -24.88 -50.95 -24.82
N LYS A 776 -24.90 -51.80 -25.86
CA LYS A 776 -23.75 -52.11 -26.75
C LYS A 776 -23.03 -50.82 -27.20
N CYS A 777 -21.78 -50.62 -26.75
CA CYS A 777 -20.93 -49.50 -27.16
C CYS A 777 -20.58 -49.56 -28.66
N MET A 778 -20.67 -48.41 -29.35
CA MET A 778 -19.88 -48.13 -30.54
C MET A 778 -18.49 -47.61 -30.13
N GLN A 779 -17.51 -47.77 -31.02
CA GLN A 779 -16.07 -47.82 -30.74
C GLN A 779 -15.51 -46.66 -29.86
N PRO A 780 -14.57 -46.96 -28.94
CA PRO A 780 -14.06 -46.00 -27.94
C PRO A 780 -13.19 -44.86 -28.51
N ASP A 781 -12.59 -45.03 -29.70
CA ASP A 781 -11.72 -44.03 -30.32
C ASP A 781 -12.30 -43.55 -31.65
N ARG A 782 -13.10 -42.48 -31.62
CA ARG A 782 -13.52 -41.77 -32.85
C ARG A 782 -12.51 -40.67 -33.16
N TYR A 783 -11.58 -40.95 -34.06
CA TYR A 783 -10.66 -39.92 -34.58
C TYR A 783 -11.42 -38.97 -35.51
N MET A 784 -11.34 -37.68 -35.22
CA MET A 784 -11.89 -36.64 -36.08
C MET A 784 -10.75 -36.03 -36.90
N ARG A 785 -11.01 -35.80 -38.19
CA ARG A 785 -10.11 -35.02 -39.02
C ARG A 785 -10.51 -33.55 -38.91
N TYR A 786 -9.52 -32.69 -38.68
CA TYR A 786 -9.73 -31.25 -38.72
C TYR A 786 -10.33 -30.84 -40.08
N PRO A 787 -11.21 -29.83 -40.11
CA PRO A 787 -11.83 -29.40 -41.36
C PRO A 787 -10.77 -28.91 -42.35
N ALA A 788 -10.80 -29.42 -43.58
CA ALA A 788 -9.83 -29.04 -44.63
C ALA A 788 -9.90 -27.54 -44.98
N TRP A 789 -11.06 -26.90 -44.76
CA TRP A 789 -11.24 -25.47 -44.99
C TRP A 789 -10.60 -24.58 -43.91
N LYS A 790 -10.05 -25.13 -42.82
CA LYS A 790 -9.38 -24.34 -41.77
C LYS A 790 -8.21 -23.50 -42.33
N GLU A 791 -7.53 -24.01 -43.37
CA GLU A 791 -6.42 -23.30 -44.02
C GLU A 791 -6.87 -22.09 -44.86
N THR A 792 -8.14 -22.06 -45.28
CA THR A 792 -8.71 -21.04 -46.17
C THR A 792 -9.82 -20.21 -45.54
N GLY A 793 -10.30 -20.59 -44.34
CA GLY A 793 -11.32 -19.87 -43.57
C GLY A 793 -10.78 -18.60 -42.93
N GLU A 794 -11.69 -17.68 -42.62
CA GLU A 794 -11.37 -16.47 -41.86
C GLU A 794 -10.89 -16.86 -40.45
N ASN A 795 -9.76 -16.31 -40.03
CA ASN A 795 -9.17 -16.53 -38.71
C ASN A 795 -9.39 -15.31 -37.84
N ILE A 796 -10.01 -15.53 -36.68
CA ILE A 796 -10.33 -14.50 -35.69
C ILE A 796 -9.59 -14.87 -34.40
N SER A 797 -8.78 -13.94 -33.89
CA SER A 797 -8.11 -14.14 -32.61
C SER A 797 -9.14 -14.20 -31.47
N GLY A 798 -8.80 -14.88 -30.37
CA GLY A 798 -9.67 -14.91 -29.18
C GLY A 798 -10.03 -13.51 -28.68
N ASP A 799 -9.06 -12.59 -28.70
CA ASP A 799 -9.26 -11.20 -28.26
C ASP A 799 -10.21 -10.43 -29.19
N ASP A 800 -10.14 -10.65 -30.51
CA ASP A 800 -11.09 -10.09 -31.46
C ASP A 800 -12.48 -10.71 -31.28
N PHE A 801 -12.56 -12.03 -31.07
CA PHE A 801 -13.80 -12.74 -30.83
C PHE A 801 -14.57 -12.19 -29.62
N TYR A 802 -13.92 -12.05 -28.45
CA TYR A 802 -14.59 -11.50 -27.26
C TYR A 802 -14.91 -10.01 -27.39
N ARG A 803 -14.06 -9.23 -28.09
CA ARG A 803 -14.38 -7.82 -28.40
C ARG A 803 -15.63 -7.70 -29.26
N ASN A 804 -15.79 -8.56 -30.26
CA ASN A 804 -16.95 -8.59 -31.13
C ASN A 804 -18.21 -8.99 -30.36
N LEU A 805 -18.15 -10.05 -29.53
CA LEU A 805 -19.27 -10.44 -28.68
C LEU A 805 -19.71 -9.30 -27.74
N HIS A 806 -18.76 -8.60 -27.12
CA HIS A 806 -19.08 -7.45 -26.27
C HIS A 806 -19.71 -6.30 -27.06
N ARG A 807 -19.21 -6.02 -28.27
CA ARG A 807 -19.74 -4.94 -29.11
C ARG A 807 -21.18 -5.22 -29.55
N GLU A 808 -21.43 -6.40 -30.07
CA GLU A 808 -22.72 -6.79 -30.69
C GLU A 808 -23.78 -7.14 -29.64
N TYR A 809 -23.40 -7.84 -28.57
CA TYR A 809 -24.35 -8.39 -27.59
C TYR A 809 -24.24 -7.79 -26.18
N LYS A 810 -23.33 -6.83 -25.95
CA LYS A 810 -23.07 -6.24 -24.61
C LYS A 810 -22.68 -7.28 -23.54
N ARG A 811 -22.20 -8.44 -23.97
CA ARG A 811 -21.78 -9.54 -23.08
C ARG A 811 -20.27 -9.53 -22.88
N SER A 812 -19.84 -9.44 -21.62
CA SER A 812 -18.45 -9.59 -21.20
C SER A 812 -18.28 -10.90 -20.45
N TYR A 813 -17.28 -11.70 -20.81
CA TYR A 813 -16.96 -12.94 -20.09
C TYR A 813 -15.83 -12.70 -19.10
N GLY A 814 -15.93 -13.26 -17.89
CA GLY A 814 -14.80 -13.26 -16.97
C GLY A 814 -13.65 -14.11 -17.51
N ASN A 815 -12.41 -13.81 -17.09
CA ASN A 815 -11.19 -14.47 -17.60
C ASN A 815 -11.30 -16.01 -17.61
N SER A 816 -12.03 -16.59 -16.64
CA SER A 816 -12.26 -18.02 -16.52
C SER A 816 -13.01 -18.68 -17.67
N TYR A 817 -13.89 -17.94 -18.34
CA TYR A 817 -14.70 -18.42 -19.46
C TYR A 817 -14.17 -17.92 -20.81
N GLN A 818 -13.03 -17.20 -20.82
CA GLN A 818 -12.35 -16.76 -22.04
C GLN A 818 -11.39 -17.83 -22.59
N VAL A 819 -11.94 -19.01 -22.93
CA VAL A 819 -11.15 -20.19 -23.34
C VAL A 819 -10.80 -20.23 -24.83
N ILE A 820 -11.58 -19.57 -25.70
CA ILE A 820 -11.32 -19.50 -27.14
C ILE A 820 -10.05 -18.69 -27.42
N LYS A 821 -9.05 -19.31 -28.06
CA LYS A 821 -7.78 -18.68 -28.46
C LYS A 821 -7.77 -18.23 -29.92
N ALA A 822 -8.44 -18.99 -30.78
CA ALA A 822 -8.64 -18.66 -32.18
C ALA A 822 -9.90 -19.36 -32.68
N LEU A 823 -10.61 -18.68 -33.57
CA LEU A 823 -11.82 -19.16 -34.23
C LEU A 823 -11.61 -19.10 -35.74
N TRP A 824 -11.99 -20.18 -36.44
CA TRP A 824 -12.00 -20.28 -37.89
C TRP A 824 -13.43 -20.47 -38.39
N VAL A 825 -13.83 -19.66 -39.37
CA VAL A 825 -15.14 -19.72 -40.01
C VAL A 825 -14.98 -19.63 -41.54
N PRO A 826 -15.58 -20.54 -42.33
CA PRO A 826 -15.54 -20.48 -43.79
C PRO A 826 -16.59 -19.49 -44.34
N ALA A 827 -16.32 -18.87 -45.48
CA ALA A 827 -17.16 -17.81 -46.04
C ALA A 827 -18.60 -18.24 -46.44
N GLU A 828 -18.83 -19.52 -46.73
CA GLU A 828 -20.11 -20.01 -47.31
C GLU A 828 -20.80 -21.10 -46.48
N VAL A 829 -20.23 -21.54 -45.34
CA VAL A 829 -20.79 -22.63 -44.52
C VAL A 829 -21.06 -22.14 -43.10
N LYS A 830 -22.20 -22.54 -42.52
CA LYS A 830 -22.56 -22.25 -41.13
C LYS A 830 -21.87 -23.22 -40.17
N GLU A 831 -20.55 -23.26 -40.26
CA GLU A 831 -19.67 -24.13 -39.47
C GLU A 831 -18.55 -23.30 -38.85
N ALA A 832 -18.11 -23.68 -37.65
CA ALA A 832 -17.00 -23.05 -36.96
C ALA A 832 -16.06 -24.10 -36.36
N PHE A 833 -14.79 -23.76 -36.29
CA PHE A 833 -13.77 -24.52 -35.58
C PHE A 833 -13.00 -23.59 -34.66
N ALA A 834 -12.84 -23.94 -33.38
CA ALA A 834 -12.11 -23.12 -32.43
C ALA A 834 -11.06 -23.92 -31.66
N GLU A 835 -9.92 -23.29 -31.41
CA GLU A 835 -8.90 -23.78 -30.48
C GLU A 835 -9.16 -23.21 -29.09
N LEU A 836 -9.19 -24.10 -28.09
CA LEU A 836 -9.55 -23.79 -26.72
C LEU A 836 -8.37 -24.06 -25.78
N LYS A 837 -8.10 -23.13 -24.87
CA LYS A 837 -7.14 -23.30 -23.79
C LYS A 837 -7.74 -22.76 -22.49
N VAL A 838 -7.80 -23.62 -21.47
CA VAL A 838 -8.13 -23.21 -20.10
C VAL A 838 -7.03 -22.27 -19.57
N PRO A 839 -7.39 -21.10 -18.99
CA PRO A 839 -6.42 -20.18 -18.38
C PRO A 839 -5.63 -20.83 -17.24
N ASP A 840 -4.35 -20.48 -17.12
CA ASP A 840 -3.43 -21.05 -16.12
C ASP A 840 -3.91 -20.77 -14.67
N THR A 841 -4.75 -19.74 -14.47
CA THR A 841 -5.38 -19.39 -13.18
C THR A 841 -6.40 -20.41 -12.66
N ILE A 842 -6.78 -21.42 -13.46
CA ILE A 842 -7.79 -22.46 -13.09
C ILE A 842 -7.18 -23.86 -13.17
N ASP A 843 -5.87 -23.95 -13.39
CA ASP A 843 -5.17 -25.19 -13.70
C ASP A 843 -5.32 -26.25 -12.59
N ILE A 844 -5.45 -25.80 -11.33
CA ILE A 844 -5.64 -26.65 -10.14
C ILE A 844 -7.03 -27.33 -10.12
N LEU A 845 -8.09 -26.59 -10.47
CA LEU A 845 -9.48 -27.10 -10.46
C LEU A 845 -9.79 -27.99 -11.66
N SER A 846 -9.11 -27.76 -12.78
CA SER A 846 -9.40 -28.47 -14.05
C SER A 846 -9.20 -29.99 -14.00
N ASN A 847 -8.40 -30.51 -13.06
CA ASN A 847 -8.23 -31.96 -12.88
C ASN A 847 -9.41 -32.62 -12.14
N GLU A 848 -10.24 -31.82 -11.45
CA GLU A 848 -11.39 -32.32 -10.68
C GLU A 848 -12.71 -32.23 -11.47
N LEU A 849 -12.73 -31.49 -12.57
CA LEU A 849 -13.90 -31.23 -13.43
C LEU A 849 -13.91 -32.19 -14.63
N GLY A 850 -14.86 -33.13 -14.66
CA GLY A 850 -14.88 -34.19 -15.68
C GLY A 850 -15.26 -33.72 -17.09
N MET A 851 -16.32 -32.92 -17.21
CA MET A 851 -16.75 -32.31 -18.47
C MET A 851 -16.18 -30.90 -18.70
N ASN A 852 -15.57 -30.30 -17.68
CA ASN A 852 -15.04 -28.94 -17.66
C ASN A 852 -16.01 -27.87 -18.22
N PRO A 853 -16.84 -27.24 -17.37
CA PRO A 853 -17.87 -26.31 -17.82
C PRO A 853 -17.31 -25.06 -18.52
N PHE A 854 -16.08 -24.64 -18.21
CA PHE A 854 -15.43 -23.50 -18.88
C PHE A 854 -15.20 -23.78 -20.36
N ILE A 855 -14.82 -25.02 -20.69
CA ILE A 855 -14.62 -25.46 -22.08
C ILE A 855 -15.96 -25.64 -22.79
N LEU A 856 -16.94 -26.28 -22.13
CA LEU A 856 -18.26 -26.51 -22.72
C LEU A 856 -19.00 -25.21 -23.08
N GLU A 857 -18.81 -24.16 -22.28
CA GLU A 857 -19.39 -22.85 -22.56
C GLU A 857 -18.94 -22.26 -23.90
N ALA A 858 -17.77 -22.66 -24.42
CA ALA A 858 -17.29 -22.21 -25.72
C ALA A 858 -18.28 -22.55 -26.85
N ALA A 859 -19.01 -23.66 -26.76
CA ALA A 859 -20.02 -24.02 -27.75
C ALA A 859 -21.14 -22.98 -27.80
N TYR A 860 -21.61 -22.51 -26.66
CA TYR A 860 -22.61 -21.45 -26.60
C TYR A 860 -22.08 -20.14 -27.18
N GLN A 861 -20.85 -19.75 -26.81
CA GLN A 861 -20.21 -18.53 -27.31
C GLN A 861 -20.04 -18.55 -28.84
N ILE A 862 -19.61 -19.68 -29.40
CA ILE A 862 -19.45 -19.87 -30.86
C ILE A 862 -20.81 -19.90 -31.56
N GLY A 863 -21.81 -20.53 -30.95
CA GLY A 863 -23.17 -20.53 -31.47
C GLY A 863 -23.75 -19.13 -31.60
N LEU A 864 -23.54 -18.25 -30.61
CA LEU A 864 -23.93 -16.83 -30.70
C LEU A 864 -23.24 -16.13 -31.88
N TYR A 865 -21.93 -16.36 -32.04
CA TYR A 865 -21.16 -15.79 -33.13
C TYR A 865 -21.69 -16.22 -34.51
N LEU A 866 -22.03 -17.50 -34.70
CA LEU A 866 -22.53 -18.03 -35.97
C LEU A 866 -23.90 -17.46 -36.40
N VAL A 867 -24.64 -16.81 -35.50
CA VAL A 867 -25.96 -16.22 -35.79
C VAL A 867 -26.01 -14.70 -35.59
N GLN A 868 -24.84 -14.05 -35.49
CA GLN A 868 -24.71 -12.62 -35.22
C GLN A 868 -25.45 -11.68 -36.18
N GLU A 869 -25.65 -12.10 -37.42
CA GLU A 869 -26.39 -11.33 -38.43
C GLU A 869 -27.89 -11.17 -38.12
N LYS A 870 -28.45 -12.00 -37.23
CA LYS A 870 -29.91 -12.07 -36.99
C LYS A 870 -30.44 -11.20 -35.85
N ARG A 871 -29.56 -10.54 -35.06
CA ARG A 871 -29.85 -9.63 -33.92
C ARG A 871 -31.02 -10.06 -33.01
N PHE A 872 -30.69 -10.57 -31.81
CA PHE A 872 -31.64 -10.99 -30.77
C PHE A 872 -31.53 -10.11 -29.54
N ASP A 873 -32.65 -9.86 -28.87
CA ASP A 873 -32.67 -9.16 -27.58
C ASP A 873 -32.19 -10.12 -26.47
N CYS A 874 -32.50 -11.41 -26.60
CA CYS A 874 -31.91 -12.43 -25.75
C CYS A 874 -31.70 -13.75 -26.51
N CYS A 875 -30.63 -14.46 -26.17
CA CYS A 875 -30.40 -15.83 -26.65
C CYS A 875 -29.82 -16.66 -25.52
N TYR A 876 -30.29 -17.89 -25.35
CA TYR A 876 -29.84 -18.84 -24.32
C TYR A 876 -29.84 -20.29 -24.82
N LEU A 877 -29.22 -21.19 -24.06
CA LEU A 877 -29.25 -22.63 -24.33
C LEU A 877 -30.59 -23.23 -23.90
N GLY A 878 -31.44 -23.63 -24.85
CA GLY A 878 -32.71 -24.30 -24.55
C GLY A 878 -32.55 -25.79 -24.20
N GLY A 879 -31.52 -26.44 -24.72
CA GLY A 879 -31.22 -27.84 -24.40
C GLY A 879 -30.51 -28.61 -25.51
N PHE A 880 -30.47 -29.93 -25.41
CA PHE A 880 -30.01 -30.82 -26.49
C PHE A 880 -30.67 -32.20 -26.44
N GLU A 881 -30.60 -32.95 -27.53
CA GLU A 881 -31.13 -34.32 -27.58
C GLU A 881 -30.21 -35.30 -26.86
N ARG A 882 -28.92 -35.27 -27.17
CA ARG A 882 -27.94 -36.18 -26.59
C ARG A 882 -26.56 -35.56 -26.52
N LEU A 883 -25.90 -35.71 -25.37
CA LEU A 883 -24.47 -35.53 -25.19
C LEU A 883 -23.85 -36.89 -24.89
N GLU A 884 -22.89 -37.31 -25.71
CA GLU A 884 -22.08 -38.51 -25.51
C GLU A 884 -20.69 -38.14 -25.00
N ILE A 885 -20.29 -38.71 -23.87
CA ILE A 885 -18.95 -38.58 -23.30
C ILE A 885 -18.11 -39.74 -23.84
N ILE A 886 -17.20 -39.45 -24.78
CA ILE A 886 -16.39 -40.47 -25.47
C ILE A 886 -15.06 -40.69 -24.75
N ASN A 887 -14.36 -39.60 -24.44
CA ASN A 887 -13.09 -39.56 -23.71
C ASN A 887 -13.11 -38.37 -22.72
N SER A 888 -12.27 -38.39 -21.68
CA SER A 888 -12.11 -37.24 -20.79
C SER A 888 -11.61 -36.01 -21.55
N LEU A 889 -12.20 -34.85 -21.27
CA LEU A 889 -11.90 -33.60 -21.96
C LEU A 889 -10.60 -32.98 -21.43
N GLN A 890 -9.65 -32.67 -22.32
CA GLN A 890 -8.36 -32.09 -21.93
C GLN A 890 -8.40 -30.55 -21.89
N LYS A 891 -7.49 -29.96 -21.09
CA LYS A 891 -7.38 -28.51 -20.86
C LYS A 891 -7.10 -27.70 -22.13
N ASN A 892 -6.34 -28.31 -23.04
CA ASN A 892 -6.17 -27.82 -24.40
C ASN A 892 -6.99 -28.75 -25.27
N CYS A 893 -7.93 -28.20 -26.02
CA CYS A 893 -8.73 -28.98 -26.95
C CYS A 893 -9.21 -28.08 -28.08
N SER A 894 -10.01 -28.62 -28.98
CA SER A 894 -10.69 -27.87 -30.01
C SER A 894 -12.16 -28.23 -30.04
N VAL A 895 -12.97 -27.34 -30.59
CA VAL A 895 -14.40 -27.60 -30.79
C VAL A 895 -14.75 -27.32 -32.24
N GLN A 896 -15.51 -28.23 -32.83
CA GLN A 896 -16.14 -28.08 -34.14
C GLN A 896 -17.65 -27.96 -33.92
N MET A 897 -18.27 -26.95 -34.51
CA MET A 897 -19.69 -26.65 -34.36
C MET A 897 -20.31 -26.39 -35.73
N THR A 898 -21.37 -27.12 -36.05
CA THR A 898 -22.06 -27.02 -37.34
C THR A 898 -23.53 -26.73 -37.11
N LEU A 899 -24.08 -25.66 -37.70
CA LEU A 899 -25.52 -25.39 -37.67
C LEU A 899 -26.24 -26.40 -38.58
N THR A 900 -27.11 -27.22 -38.00
CA THR A 900 -27.84 -28.28 -38.69
C THR A 900 -29.26 -27.87 -39.08
N ALA A 901 -29.91 -27.02 -38.28
CA ALA A 901 -31.24 -26.50 -38.59
C ALA A 901 -31.47 -25.12 -37.95
N CYS A 902 -32.38 -24.36 -38.57
CA CYS A 902 -32.90 -23.11 -38.02
C CYS A 902 -34.41 -23.13 -38.22
N GLU A 903 -35.14 -23.10 -37.11
CA GLU A 903 -36.61 -23.17 -37.07
C GLU A 903 -37.13 -21.86 -36.46
N VAL A 904 -38.23 -21.33 -37.00
CA VAL A 904 -38.86 -20.09 -36.53
C VAL A 904 -40.29 -20.42 -36.14
N ASP A 905 -40.64 -20.11 -34.89
CA ASP A 905 -42.00 -20.26 -34.37
C ASP A 905 -42.40 -18.95 -33.65
N GLN A 906 -43.30 -18.18 -34.26
CA GLN A 906 -43.71 -16.85 -33.79
C GLN A 906 -42.53 -15.89 -33.56
N GLU A 907 -42.32 -15.43 -32.32
CA GLU A 907 -41.22 -14.56 -31.89
C GLU A 907 -39.97 -15.35 -31.45
N GLU A 908 -40.03 -16.69 -31.48
CA GLU A 908 -38.92 -17.57 -31.08
C GLU A 908 -38.17 -18.13 -32.29
N VAL A 909 -36.83 -18.08 -32.26
CA VAL A 909 -35.96 -18.70 -33.27
C VAL A 909 -35.08 -19.78 -32.61
N SER A 910 -35.24 -21.02 -33.07
CA SER A 910 -34.46 -22.17 -32.63
C SER A 910 -33.30 -22.45 -33.60
N PHE A 911 -32.09 -22.54 -33.05
CA PHE A 911 -30.85 -22.87 -33.77
C PHE A 911 -30.31 -24.20 -33.27
N LYS A 912 -30.31 -25.21 -34.14
CA LYS A 912 -29.82 -26.55 -33.81
C LYS A 912 -28.43 -26.74 -34.37
N TYR A 913 -27.52 -27.21 -33.53
CA TYR A 913 -26.13 -27.47 -33.87
C TYR A 913 -25.73 -28.91 -33.56
N THR A 914 -24.75 -29.40 -34.30
CA THR A 914 -23.90 -30.53 -33.88
C THR A 914 -22.59 -29.97 -33.33
N VAL A 915 -22.19 -30.42 -32.15
CA VAL A 915 -20.98 -29.94 -31.45
C VAL A 915 -20.06 -31.12 -31.16
N ILE A 916 -18.78 -31.01 -31.51
CA ILE A 916 -17.77 -32.05 -31.25
C ILE A 916 -16.55 -31.40 -30.62
N PHE A 917 -16.22 -31.81 -29.39
CA PHE A 917 -14.96 -31.45 -28.74
C PHE A 917 -13.90 -32.51 -29.05
N ILE A 918 -12.69 -32.06 -29.38
CA ILE A 918 -11.60 -32.88 -29.89
C ILE A 918 -10.35 -32.60 -29.04
N ASN A 919 -9.75 -33.64 -28.47
CA ASN A 919 -8.51 -33.53 -27.71
C ASN A 919 -7.29 -33.33 -28.64
N PRO A 920 -6.12 -32.90 -28.11
CA PRO A 920 -4.92 -32.62 -28.92
C PRO A 920 -4.39 -33.83 -29.69
N ASP A 921 -4.72 -35.04 -29.25
CA ASP A 921 -4.40 -36.31 -29.92
C ASP A 921 -5.32 -36.62 -31.11
N GLY A 922 -6.30 -35.75 -31.40
CA GLY A 922 -7.27 -35.89 -32.50
C GLY A 922 -8.46 -36.78 -32.18
N LYS A 923 -8.59 -37.28 -30.95
CA LYS A 923 -9.74 -38.08 -30.53
C LYS A 923 -10.90 -37.20 -30.09
N ALA A 924 -12.13 -37.58 -30.48
CA ALA A 924 -13.33 -36.94 -29.97
C ALA A 924 -13.46 -37.19 -28.45
N ALA A 925 -13.68 -36.14 -27.69
CA ALA A 925 -13.91 -36.17 -26.25
C ALA A 925 -15.40 -36.16 -25.93
N ILE A 926 -16.14 -35.20 -26.49
CA ILE A 926 -17.58 -35.03 -26.27
C ILE A 926 -18.26 -34.79 -27.61
N HIS A 927 -19.41 -35.43 -27.84
CA HIS A 927 -20.24 -35.22 -29.02
C HIS A 927 -21.66 -34.87 -28.60
N ILE A 928 -22.17 -33.72 -29.04
CA ILE A 928 -23.51 -33.22 -28.72
C ILE A 928 -24.33 -33.15 -30.01
N THR A 929 -25.50 -33.79 -29.99
CA THR A 929 -26.45 -33.84 -31.10
C THR A 929 -27.66 -32.96 -30.78
N ASN A 930 -28.10 -32.17 -31.77
CA ASN A 930 -29.23 -31.25 -31.66
C ASN A 930 -29.08 -30.26 -30.48
N TYR A 931 -27.90 -29.66 -30.34
CA TYR A 931 -27.65 -28.56 -29.41
C TYR A 931 -28.48 -27.36 -29.82
N ASN A 932 -29.52 -27.04 -29.04
CA ASN A 932 -30.55 -26.08 -29.39
C ASN A 932 -30.37 -24.77 -28.61
N MET A 933 -30.05 -23.70 -29.33
CA MET A 933 -30.08 -22.34 -28.81
C MET A 933 -31.36 -21.64 -29.23
N ILE A 934 -31.97 -20.92 -28.31
CA ILE A 934 -33.23 -20.22 -28.51
C ILE A 934 -32.95 -18.73 -28.44
N GLY A 935 -33.36 -17.98 -29.47
CA GLY A 935 -33.31 -16.52 -29.52
C GLY A 935 -34.71 -15.90 -29.60
N TYR A 936 -34.88 -14.75 -28.97
CA TYR A 936 -36.09 -13.90 -29.01
C TYR A 936 -35.75 -12.52 -29.57
#